data_AF-A0A5K7YQF7-F1
#
_entry.id   AF-A0A5K7YQF7-F1
#
_cell.length_a   1.000
_cell.length_b   1.000
_cell.length_c   1.000
_cell.angle_alpha   90.00
_cell.angle_beta   90.00
_cell.angle_gamma   90.00
#
_symmetry.space_group_name_H-M   'P 1'
#
loop_
_entity.id
_entity.type
_entity.pdbx_description
1 polymer ?
#
loop_
_entity_poly.entity_id
_entity_poly.type
_entity_poly.pdbx_seq_one_letter_code
_entity_poly.pdbx_strand_id
1 'polypeptide(L)'
;MKTIIGTSNRIIEVNLSTGKTTEFQVDDNDRRRFLGGKGLGLKLLYDRMAPGIDPLGEENYLAFMMGVLMGTGAPCTGRFSAVTKSPLTGIMVHSSCGGPFGMALKTAGFDGLLVTGRAPSPVVLDIDEHGARIVDGAHCWGMDTRDAQEQLNPDGNAGVLAIGPAGENRVPIANVTSGHRYLGRGGLGAVMGSKNLKGVVARGKAVKIVPANMKLFSRAKKRAGSYINNNPVTADDYRHYGTSSHVNWCNDNGILPVNNFQGGSHPRAGQVSGEAMRQRYNARPSTCKPCSIMCGHKGTHADGSVHQIPEYETVGLLGPNLGIFDPDTITGFSDRCNLLGLDTISAGAVLAWCMEAGQKGLISTGLAFGSDQGILQALDDMAHRRGFGDEMANGTRRLSQRYGGADFAIQIKGLEMPAYDPRGSWGQGLAYAVANRGACHLSATTFALEVTFGFLNPYTVRAKARFVKFFENLYAAVNSLHTCQFTAYAYVLEPPIVKYTPKWLLGLTMQYLPGVAIMLMDVSIFSKLWRSVTGLRLNQWQMLRAGARIHVLERIMNTGEGISRKDDILPRRFLVEGRGCDTRKRTVPLQPMLDAYYRVRGYDAQGIPTPKTCRGLGIDAKSQIATDPRMGHFRMVSPGGKPFKRAYLAIMLLAVGRAIQAASRVDREVRRAFDTIPDGFTFALAVAPQGPAMVVGKNRAGQVKYLGGDPGERFVDLRLTIKNIEAAILLFTFQESTVTAVARDRMIVDGDIPAACTVVRILDMVEVFLLPRLLASLAVRRYPRWPPLRKYGGRLLIYLRTVAGF
;
A
#
# COMPACT_ATOMS: atom_id res chain seq x y z
N MET A 1 -29.33 -30.29 16.58
CA MET A 1 -28.53 -29.13 16.11
C MET A 1 -29.43 -27.89 16.08
N LYS A 2 -29.08 -26.83 16.82
CA LYS A 2 -29.86 -25.56 16.85
C LYS A 2 -29.79 -24.87 15.48
N THR A 3 -30.81 -24.10 15.12
CA THR A 3 -30.85 -23.38 13.82
C THR A 3 -30.72 -21.89 14.03
N ILE A 4 -29.82 -21.25 13.29
CA ILE A 4 -29.70 -19.78 13.20
C ILE A 4 -30.24 -19.34 11.85
N ILE A 5 -31.22 -18.42 11.89
CA ILE A 5 -31.77 -17.78 10.70
C ILE A 5 -30.92 -16.54 10.38
N GLY A 6 -30.27 -16.54 9.23
CA GLY A 6 -29.39 -15.47 8.76
C GLY A 6 -28.00 -15.51 9.40
N THR A 7 -27.67 -14.49 10.17
CA THR A 7 -26.39 -14.31 10.85
C THR A 7 -26.59 -14.39 12.35
N SER A 8 -25.64 -14.98 13.10
CA SER A 8 -25.75 -14.98 14.56
C SER A 8 -25.57 -13.58 15.13
N ASN A 9 -24.80 -12.72 14.44
CA ASN A 9 -24.36 -11.41 14.89
C ASN A 9 -23.56 -11.44 16.20
N ARG A 10 -23.20 -12.62 16.71
CA ARG A 10 -22.44 -12.82 17.96
C ARG A 10 -20.95 -12.76 17.65
N ILE A 11 -20.21 -11.93 18.37
CA ILE A 11 -18.75 -11.82 18.27
C ILE A 11 -18.14 -12.04 19.65
N ILE A 12 -17.14 -12.92 19.72
CA ILE A 12 -16.35 -13.12 20.92
C ILE A 12 -15.22 -12.09 20.95
N GLU A 13 -15.00 -11.45 22.10
CA GLU A 13 -13.87 -10.57 22.34
C GLU A 13 -13.05 -11.09 23.53
N VAL A 14 -11.78 -11.42 23.27
CA VAL A 14 -10.84 -12.00 24.24
C VAL A 14 -9.69 -11.03 24.49
N ASN A 15 -9.42 -10.72 25.75
CA ASN A 15 -8.22 -10.00 26.17
C ASN A 15 -7.25 -11.00 26.82
N LEU A 16 -6.12 -11.25 26.17
CA LEU A 16 -5.13 -12.25 26.60
C LEU A 16 -4.34 -11.84 27.85
N SER A 17 -4.20 -10.53 28.11
CA SER A 17 -3.48 -10.04 29.31
C SER A 17 -4.31 -10.27 30.58
N THR A 18 -5.62 -10.11 30.50
CA THR A 18 -6.55 -10.25 31.64
C THR A 18 -7.25 -11.61 31.72
N GLY A 19 -7.19 -12.40 30.65
CA GLY A 19 -7.97 -13.62 30.49
C GLY A 19 -9.47 -13.40 30.29
N LYS A 20 -9.93 -12.14 30.17
CA LYS A 20 -11.35 -11.82 30.07
C LYS A 20 -11.89 -12.15 28.68
N THR A 21 -12.94 -12.97 28.65
CA THR A 21 -13.76 -13.26 27.46
C THR A 21 -15.11 -12.58 27.60
N THR A 22 -15.53 -11.86 26.57
CA THR A 22 -16.84 -11.22 26.47
C THR A 22 -17.48 -11.52 25.13
N GLU A 23 -18.79 -11.31 25.05
CA GLU A 23 -19.54 -11.42 23.80
C GLU A 23 -20.37 -10.16 23.60
N PHE A 24 -20.48 -9.70 22.36
CA PHE A 24 -21.43 -8.66 21.99
C PHE A 24 -22.15 -9.00 20.68
N GLN A 25 -23.32 -8.38 20.50
CA GLN A 25 -24.10 -8.50 19.29
C GLN A 25 -23.89 -7.32 18.35
N VAL A 26 -23.74 -7.61 17.07
CA VAL A 26 -23.66 -6.62 16.00
C VAL A 26 -25.07 -6.17 15.64
N ASP A 27 -25.31 -4.86 15.70
CA ASP A 27 -26.59 -4.28 15.33
C ASP A 27 -26.84 -4.26 13.81
N ASP A 28 -28.11 -4.14 13.44
CA ASP A 28 -28.55 -4.13 12.04
C ASP A 28 -28.06 -2.91 11.23
N ASN A 29 -27.72 -1.81 11.90
CA ASN A 29 -27.24 -0.61 11.24
C ASN A 29 -25.78 -0.80 10.79
N ASP A 30 -24.92 -1.28 11.68
CA ASP A 30 -23.55 -1.67 11.37
C ASP A 30 -23.51 -2.77 10.33
N ARG A 31 -24.38 -3.79 10.48
CA ARG A 31 -24.52 -4.86 9.49
C ARG A 31 -24.87 -4.32 8.11
N ARG A 32 -25.77 -3.34 7.99
CA ARG A 32 -26.11 -2.71 6.69
C ARG A 32 -24.99 -1.80 6.16
N ARG A 33 -24.33 -1.04 7.03
CA ARG A 33 -23.32 -0.05 6.64
C ARG A 33 -21.97 -0.66 6.27
N PHE A 34 -21.62 -1.76 6.92
CA PHE A 34 -20.29 -2.40 6.83
C PHE A 34 -20.35 -3.88 6.39
N LEU A 35 -21.54 -4.42 6.17
CA LEU A 35 -21.82 -5.75 5.59
C LEU A 35 -21.38 -6.92 6.48
N GLY A 36 -20.10 -7.10 6.73
CA GLY A 36 -19.51 -8.24 7.45
C GLY A 36 -18.01 -8.31 7.20
N GLY A 37 -17.38 -9.45 7.53
CA GLY A 37 -16.01 -9.74 7.08
C GLY A 37 -15.03 -8.59 7.29
N LYS A 38 -14.33 -8.19 6.22
CA LYS A 38 -13.39 -7.05 6.22
C LYS A 38 -14.03 -5.77 6.76
N GLY A 39 -15.18 -5.37 6.21
CA GLY A 39 -15.79 -4.08 6.51
C GLY A 39 -16.23 -3.95 7.97
N LEU A 40 -16.88 -4.99 8.49
CA LEU A 40 -17.27 -5.03 9.90
C LEU A 40 -16.04 -5.12 10.82
N GLY A 41 -15.03 -5.92 10.45
CA GLY A 41 -13.77 -5.97 11.19
C GLY A 41 -13.08 -4.60 11.29
N LEU A 42 -12.94 -3.89 10.16
CA LEU A 42 -12.38 -2.54 10.14
C LEU A 42 -13.17 -1.55 11.01
N LYS A 43 -14.52 -1.62 10.97
CA LYS A 43 -15.35 -0.77 11.83
C LYS A 43 -15.07 -1.05 13.30
N LEU A 44 -15.08 -2.32 13.71
CA LEU A 44 -14.88 -2.70 15.11
C LEU A 44 -13.50 -2.29 15.62
N LEU A 45 -12.47 -2.41 14.77
CA LEU A 45 -11.12 -1.95 15.07
C LEU A 45 -11.04 -0.43 15.13
N TYR A 46 -11.69 0.27 14.20
CA TYR A 46 -11.75 1.74 14.21
C TYR A 46 -12.37 2.30 15.49
N ASP A 47 -13.39 1.63 16.03
CA ASP A 47 -14.01 2.08 17.28
C ASP A 47 -13.08 1.92 18.48
N ARG A 48 -12.31 0.82 18.52
CA ARG A 48 -11.54 0.36 19.68
C ARG A 48 -10.09 0.82 19.71
N MET A 49 -9.45 0.95 18.55
CA MET A 49 -8.02 1.27 18.46
C MET A 49 -7.81 2.78 18.31
N ALA A 50 -6.80 3.28 19.01
CA ALA A 50 -6.25 4.60 18.75
C ALA A 50 -5.28 4.55 17.54
N PRO A 51 -5.12 5.66 16.79
CA PRO A 51 -4.04 5.80 15.82
C PRO A 51 -2.67 5.76 16.51
N GLY A 52 -1.63 5.36 15.77
CA GLY A 52 -0.24 5.44 16.24
C GLY A 52 0.22 4.33 17.18
N ILE A 53 -0.64 3.38 17.53
CA ILE A 53 -0.27 2.23 18.39
C ILE A 53 0.83 1.35 17.76
N ASP A 54 1.60 0.64 18.57
CA ASP A 54 2.58 -0.33 18.07
C ASP A 54 1.85 -1.55 17.44
N PRO A 55 2.13 -1.91 16.17
CA PRO A 55 1.59 -3.12 15.55
C PRO A 55 1.90 -4.43 16.30
N LEU A 56 2.98 -4.51 17.08
CA LEU A 56 3.30 -5.69 17.91
C LEU A 56 2.94 -5.50 19.40
N GLY A 57 2.29 -4.39 19.72
CA GLY A 57 1.86 -4.02 21.06
C GLY A 57 0.60 -4.75 21.53
N GLU A 58 0.31 -4.60 22.82
CA GLU A 58 -0.88 -5.19 23.44
C GLU A 58 -2.17 -4.53 22.94
N GLU A 59 -2.14 -3.24 22.61
CA GLU A 59 -3.31 -2.49 22.15
C GLU A 59 -3.75 -2.84 20.73
N ASN A 60 -2.88 -3.47 19.93
CA ASN A 60 -3.24 -3.88 18.58
C ASN A 60 -4.23 -5.04 18.62
N TYR A 61 -5.33 -4.92 17.89
CA TYR A 61 -6.33 -5.95 17.81
C TYR A 61 -6.10 -6.88 16.61
N LEU A 62 -6.45 -8.15 16.78
CA LEU A 62 -6.63 -9.13 15.71
C LEU A 62 -8.12 -9.45 15.60
N ALA A 63 -8.73 -9.15 14.45
CA ALA A 63 -10.13 -9.45 14.18
C ALA A 63 -10.27 -10.56 13.14
N PHE A 64 -10.77 -11.73 13.53
CA PHE A 64 -11.14 -12.82 12.62
C PHE A 64 -12.65 -12.79 12.36
N MET A 65 -13.05 -12.38 11.17
CA MET A 65 -14.45 -12.06 10.83
C MET A 65 -14.98 -13.01 9.76
N MET A 66 -16.04 -13.75 10.11
CA MET A 66 -16.63 -14.76 9.24
C MET A 66 -17.50 -14.15 8.16
N GLY A 67 -17.63 -14.88 7.05
CA GLY A 67 -18.50 -14.47 5.97
C GLY A 67 -19.98 -14.52 6.31
N VAL A 68 -20.72 -13.54 5.79
CA VAL A 68 -22.17 -13.48 5.98
C VAL A 68 -22.85 -14.67 5.33
N LEU A 69 -22.38 -15.07 4.15
CA LEU A 69 -22.96 -16.16 3.37
C LEU A 69 -22.47 -17.56 3.81
N MET A 70 -21.50 -17.62 4.71
CA MET A 70 -20.88 -18.87 5.14
C MET A 70 -21.88 -19.78 5.86
N GLY A 71 -21.82 -21.09 5.61
CA GLY A 71 -22.72 -22.08 6.19
C GLY A 71 -24.10 -22.18 5.53
N THR A 72 -24.47 -21.24 4.65
CA THR A 72 -25.79 -21.21 3.99
C THR A 72 -25.89 -22.09 2.74
N GLY A 73 -24.75 -22.58 2.25
CA GLY A 73 -24.66 -23.31 0.98
C GLY A 73 -24.62 -22.41 -0.27
N ALA A 74 -24.39 -21.11 -0.12
CA ALA A 74 -24.08 -20.22 -1.24
C ALA A 74 -22.74 -20.61 -1.90
N PRO A 75 -22.61 -20.46 -3.24
CA PRO A 75 -21.41 -20.90 -3.95
C PRO A 75 -20.18 -20.09 -3.57
N CYS A 76 -19.06 -20.77 -3.31
CA CYS A 76 -17.75 -20.16 -3.03
C CYS A 76 -17.70 -19.26 -1.79
N THR A 77 -18.41 -19.62 -0.73
CA THR A 77 -18.59 -18.81 0.50
C THR A 77 -17.88 -19.36 1.75
N GLY A 78 -16.91 -20.26 1.55
CA GLY A 78 -16.05 -20.79 2.62
C GLY A 78 -14.86 -19.89 2.95
N ARG A 79 -15.03 -18.56 2.97
CA ARG A 79 -13.95 -17.59 3.21
C ARG A 79 -14.22 -16.75 4.45
N PHE A 80 -13.18 -16.39 5.20
CA PHE A 80 -13.22 -15.41 6.30
C PHE A 80 -12.04 -14.43 6.19
N SER A 81 -12.07 -13.33 6.95
CA SER A 81 -11.00 -12.31 6.93
C SER A 81 -10.38 -12.13 8.29
N ALA A 82 -9.07 -11.89 8.29
CA ALA A 82 -8.38 -11.30 9.42
C ALA A 82 -8.06 -9.83 9.15
N VAL A 83 -8.20 -8.97 10.15
CA VAL A 83 -7.90 -7.52 10.08
C VAL A 83 -7.06 -7.13 11.29
N THR A 84 -6.02 -6.31 11.08
CA THR A 84 -5.13 -5.80 12.14
C THR A 84 -4.32 -4.60 11.64
N LYS A 85 -3.57 -3.93 12.52
CA LYS A 85 -2.46 -3.04 12.11
C LYS A 85 -1.22 -3.89 11.80
N SER A 86 -0.63 -3.70 10.62
CA SER A 86 0.47 -4.51 10.12
C SER A 86 1.84 -4.09 10.69
N PRO A 87 2.68 -5.02 11.18
CA PRO A 87 4.07 -4.73 11.54
C PRO A 87 4.98 -4.52 10.32
N LEU A 88 4.57 -5.02 9.15
CA LEU A 88 5.31 -4.83 7.90
C LEU A 88 5.15 -3.42 7.38
N THR A 89 3.90 -2.94 7.26
CA THR A 89 3.59 -1.66 6.60
C THR A 89 3.46 -0.50 7.57
N GLY A 90 3.02 -0.77 8.80
CA GLY A 90 2.66 0.24 9.81
C GLY A 90 1.22 0.73 9.74
N ILE A 91 0.39 0.15 8.85
CA ILE A 91 -0.99 0.57 8.58
C ILE A 91 -1.96 -0.61 8.61
N MET A 92 -3.26 -0.34 8.41
CA MET A 92 -4.26 -1.40 8.42
C MET A 92 -4.03 -2.40 7.28
N VAL A 93 -4.09 -3.68 7.64
CA VAL A 93 -4.10 -4.79 6.69
C VAL A 93 -5.33 -5.65 6.92
N HIS A 94 -5.83 -6.20 5.82
CA HIS A 94 -6.76 -7.33 5.86
C HIS A 94 -6.16 -8.48 5.06
N SER A 95 -6.52 -9.71 5.39
CA SER A 95 -6.19 -10.90 4.62
C SER A 95 -7.39 -11.83 4.58
N SER A 96 -7.63 -12.50 3.45
CA SER A 96 -8.77 -13.40 3.27
C SER A 96 -8.26 -14.83 3.14
N CYS A 97 -8.82 -15.73 3.95
CA CYS A 97 -8.43 -17.13 3.98
C CYS A 97 -9.64 -18.03 3.72
N GLY A 98 -9.36 -19.19 3.09
CA GLY A 98 -10.29 -20.31 3.02
C GLY A 98 -10.06 -21.26 4.19
N GLY A 99 -10.15 -22.57 3.93
CA GLY A 99 -9.79 -23.59 4.91
C GLY A 99 -10.91 -23.91 5.91
N PRO A 100 -10.63 -24.79 6.89
CA PRO A 100 -11.64 -25.33 7.79
C PRO A 100 -12.07 -24.36 8.91
N PHE A 101 -11.17 -23.47 9.37
CA PHE A 101 -11.43 -22.63 10.55
C PHE A 101 -12.71 -21.83 10.46
N GLY A 102 -12.90 -21.10 9.34
CA GLY A 102 -14.02 -20.17 9.24
C GLY A 102 -15.37 -20.86 9.38
N MET A 103 -15.54 -22.01 8.69
CA MET A 103 -16.78 -22.79 8.77
C MET A 103 -16.99 -23.35 10.18
N ALA A 104 -15.93 -23.79 10.84
CA ALA A 104 -16.00 -24.30 12.19
C ALA A 104 -16.47 -23.22 13.17
N LEU A 105 -15.87 -22.02 13.16
CA LEU A 105 -16.29 -20.92 14.02
C LEU A 105 -17.73 -20.46 13.73
N LYS A 106 -18.08 -20.36 12.45
CA LYS A 106 -19.45 -20.01 12.02
C LYS A 106 -20.49 -21.00 12.53
N THR A 107 -20.17 -22.30 12.51
CA THR A 107 -21.09 -23.37 12.95
C THR A 107 -20.97 -23.71 14.43
N ALA A 108 -20.00 -23.13 15.16
CA ALA A 108 -20.03 -23.02 16.61
C ALA A 108 -21.07 -21.98 17.07
N GLY A 109 -21.41 -21.01 16.20
CA GLY A 109 -22.46 -20.01 16.42
C GLY A 109 -21.97 -18.56 16.44
N PHE A 110 -20.72 -18.30 16.05
CA PHE A 110 -20.11 -16.97 16.11
C PHE A 110 -19.78 -16.43 14.72
N ASP A 111 -19.97 -15.12 14.55
CA ASP A 111 -19.66 -14.40 13.32
C ASP A 111 -18.28 -13.75 13.34
N GLY A 112 -17.60 -13.74 14.48
CA GLY A 112 -16.23 -13.28 14.58
C GLY A 112 -15.59 -13.48 15.94
N LEU A 113 -14.29 -13.22 15.98
CA LEU A 113 -13.41 -13.25 17.13
C LEU A 113 -12.52 -12.00 17.10
N LEU A 114 -12.50 -11.24 18.19
CA LEU A 114 -11.56 -10.14 18.44
C LEU A 114 -10.57 -10.58 19.52
N VAL A 115 -9.28 -10.37 19.29
CA VAL A 115 -8.21 -10.68 20.25
C VAL A 115 -7.37 -9.44 20.51
N THR A 116 -7.16 -9.12 21.78
CA THR A 116 -6.30 -8.02 22.26
C THR A 116 -5.44 -8.49 23.44
N GLY A 117 -4.54 -7.63 23.94
CA GLY A 117 -3.61 -7.98 25.01
C GLY A 117 -2.50 -8.92 24.56
N ARG A 118 -1.77 -9.50 25.51
CA ARG A 118 -0.69 -10.48 25.32
C ARG A 118 -0.70 -11.48 26.48
N ALA A 119 -0.66 -12.76 26.16
CA ALA A 119 -0.57 -13.79 27.20
C ALA A 119 0.85 -13.84 27.79
N PRO A 120 1.03 -14.17 29.08
CA PRO A 120 2.35 -14.25 29.71
C PRO A 120 3.22 -15.41 29.18
N SER A 121 2.60 -16.45 28.64
CA SER A 121 3.23 -17.62 28.02
C SER A 121 2.50 -17.99 26.72
N PRO A 122 3.06 -18.88 25.88
CA PRO A 122 2.35 -19.42 24.72
C PRO A 122 0.99 -20.03 25.06
N VAL A 123 -0.06 -19.60 24.37
CA VAL A 123 -1.45 -20.07 24.56
C VAL A 123 -2.12 -20.42 23.24
N VAL A 124 -3.22 -21.15 23.37
CA VAL A 124 -4.18 -21.45 22.30
C VAL A 124 -5.58 -21.02 22.75
N LEU A 125 -6.39 -20.51 21.82
CA LEU A 125 -7.81 -20.27 22.07
C LEU A 125 -8.64 -21.46 21.60
N ASP A 126 -9.32 -22.15 22.50
CA ASP A 126 -10.27 -23.23 22.19
C ASP A 126 -11.70 -22.69 22.26
N ILE A 127 -12.42 -22.76 21.14
CA ILE A 127 -13.74 -22.17 20.95
C ILE A 127 -14.75 -23.26 20.63
N ASP A 128 -15.83 -23.31 21.40
CA ASP A 128 -17.01 -24.15 21.17
C ASP A 128 -18.28 -23.30 21.23
N GLU A 129 -19.47 -23.91 21.24
CA GLU A 129 -20.75 -23.19 21.29
C GLU A 129 -20.96 -22.34 22.55
N HIS A 130 -20.20 -22.58 23.62
CA HIS A 130 -20.30 -21.88 24.90
C HIS A 130 -19.40 -20.65 24.98
N GLY A 131 -18.41 -20.51 24.09
CA GLY A 131 -17.52 -19.34 24.03
C GLY A 131 -16.06 -19.73 23.81
N ALA A 132 -15.13 -18.89 24.27
CA ALA A 132 -13.70 -19.11 24.14
C ALA A 132 -13.04 -19.39 25.49
N ARG A 133 -12.17 -20.40 25.53
CA ARG A 133 -11.25 -20.71 26.63
C ARG A 133 -9.81 -20.46 26.18
N ILE A 134 -9.00 -19.91 27.07
CA ILE A 134 -7.55 -19.80 26.89
C ILE A 134 -6.95 -21.06 27.51
N VAL A 135 -6.17 -21.81 26.71
CA VAL A 135 -5.48 -23.03 27.16
C VAL A 135 -3.99 -22.91 26.92
N ASP A 136 -3.20 -23.70 27.64
CA ASP A 136 -1.74 -23.75 27.45
C ASP A 136 -1.40 -24.15 26.01
N GLY A 137 -0.46 -23.44 25.40
CA GLY A 137 0.03 -23.66 24.05
C GLY A 137 1.53 -23.96 23.98
N ALA A 138 2.21 -24.15 25.12
CA ALA A 138 3.65 -24.30 25.18
C ALA A 138 4.14 -25.53 24.40
N HIS A 139 3.38 -26.62 24.47
CA HIS A 139 3.65 -27.86 23.75
C HIS A 139 3.65 -27.72 22.22
N CYS A 140 3.02 -26.67 21.66
CA CYS A 140 2.99 -26.40 20.22
C CYS A 140 3.99 -25.32 19.79
N TRP A 141 4.63 -24.62 20.73
CA TRP A 141 5.57 -23.54 20.41
C TRP A 141 6.86 -24.12 19.81
N GLY A 142 7.36 -23.52 18.74
CA GLY A 142 8.50 -24.02 17.96
C GLY A 142 8.12 -25.01 16.86
N MET A 143 6.93 -25.62 16.90
CA MET A 143 6.46 -26.50 15.82
C MET A 143 6.18 -25.74 14.53
N ASP A 144 6.40 -26.40 13.40
CA ASP A 144 5.95 -25.90 12.10
C ASP A 144 4.42 -25.87 11.99
N THR A 145 3.91 -25.21 10.95
CA THR A 145 2.47 -25.02 10.79
C THR A 145 1.68 -26.30 10.53
N ARG A 146 2.30 -27.36 9.99
CA ARG A 146 1.62 -28.64 9.77
C ARG A 146 1.50 -29.37 11.10
N ASP A 147 2.63 -29.57 11.77
CA ASP A 147 2.71 -30.34 12.99
C ASP A 147 1.89 -29.67 14.11
N ALA A 148 1.92 -28.33 14.20
CA ALA A 148 1.06 -27.59 15.13
C ALA A 148 -0.44 -27.78 14.84
N GLN A 149 -0.86 -27.86 13.57
CA GLN A 149 -2.28 -28.08 13.25
C GLN A 149 -2.73 -29.51 13.55
N GLU A 150 -1.87 -30.50 13.32
CA GLU A 150 -2.12 -31.91 13.66
C GLU A 150 -2.24 -32.07 15.19
N GLN A 151 -1.32 -31.47 15.95
CA GLN A 151 -1.34 -31.48 17.41
C GLN A 151 -2.59 -30.81 18.00
N LEU A 152 -3.05 -29.71 17.39
CA LEU A 152 -4.23 -28.96 17.85
C LEU A 152 -5.57 -29.56 17.39
N ASN A 153 -5.56 -30.51 16.46
CA ASN A 153 -6.75 -31.14 15.91
C ASN A 153 -6.52 -32.62 15.57
N PRO A 154 -6.17 -33.46 16.56
CA PRO A 154 -5.80 -34.85 16.33
C PRO A 154 -6.94 -35.66 15.68
N ASP A 155 -8.19 -35.36 16.03
CA ASP A 155 -9.36 -36.06 15.50
C ASP A 155 -9.84 -35.51 14.15
N GLY A 156 -9.22 -34.44 13.63
CA GLY A 156 -9.60 -33.80 12.36
C GLY A 156 -10.98 -33.13 12.36
N ASN A 157 -11.64 -33.00 13.52
CA ASN A 157 -13.03 -32.56 13.64
C ASN A 157 -13.22 -31.06 13.91
N ALA A 158 -12.14 -30.35 14.24
CA ALA A 158 -12.14 -28.91 14.45
C ALA A 158 -11.60 -28.15 13.22
N GLY A 159 -11.75 -26.83 13.24
CA GLY A 159 -11.03 -25.93 12.35
C GLY A 159 -9.93 -25.20 13.12
N VAL A 160 -8.72 -25.16 12.58
CA VAL A 160 -7.55 -24.57 13.26
C VAL A 160 -7.02 -23.37 12.50
N LEU A 161 -6.59 -22.35 13.25
CA LEU A 161 -5.58 -21.38 12.86
C LEU A 161 -4.29 -21.66 13.62
N ALA A 162 -3.15 -21.60 12.93
CA ALA A 162 -1.85 -21.76 13.57
C ALA A 162 -0.81 -20.82 12.93
N ILE A 163 0.19 -20.44 13.73
CA ILE A 163 1.44 -19.83 13.24
C ILE A 163 2.58 -20.85 13.28
N GLY A 164 3.55 -20.67 12.39
CA GLY A 164 4.83 -21.38 12.44
C GLY A 164 5.93 -20.54 13.11
N PRO A 165 7.19 -20.99 13.05
CA PRO A 165 8.34 -20.31 13.64
C PRO A 165 8.48 -18.84 13.22
N ALA A 166 8.13 -18.48 11.98
CA ALA A 166 8.17 -17.09 11.53
C ALA A 166 7.21 -16.17 12.31
N GLY A 167 6.03 -16.68 12.67
CA GLY A 167 5.07 -15.94 13.49
C GLY A 167 5.57 -15.77 14.92
N GLU A 168 6.09 -16.85 15.51
CA GLU A 168 6.64 -16.87 16.88
C GLU A 168 7.81 -15.88 17.03
N ASN A 169 8.69 -15.83 16.03
CA ASN A 169 9.81 -14.90 15.95
C ASN A 169 9.44 -13.51 15.43
N ARG A 170 8.13 -13.21 15.30
CA ARG A 170 7.60 -11.89 14.93
C ARG A 170 8.22 -11.37 13.63
N VAL A 171 8.36 -12.24 12.63
CA VAL A 171 8.82 -11.87 11.29
C VAL A 171 7.73 -11.05 10.59
N PRO A 172 7.95 -9.78 10.19
CA PRO A 172 6.90 -8.92 9.62
C PRO A 172 6.17 -9.49 8.40
N ILE A 173 6.77 -10.44 7.67
CA ILE A 173 6.16 -11.14 6.54
C ILE A 173 5.50 -12.48 6.92
N ALA A 174 5.32 -12.77 8.21
CA ALA A 174 4.71 -14.01 8.68
C ALA A 174 3.20 -14.09 8.41
N ASN A 175 2.75 -15.27 8.03
CA ASN A 175 1.36 -15.59 7.73
C ASN A 175 0.70 -16.41 8.87
N VAL A 176 -0.60 -16.69 8.73
CA VAL A 176 -1.34 -17.62 9.60
C VAL A 176 -1.99 -18.67 8.70
N THR A 177 -1.90 -19.95 9.07
CA THR A 177 -2.45 -21.05 8.28
C THR A 177 -3.83 -21.51 8.78
N SER A 178 -4.61 -22.12 7.89
CA SER A 178 -5.81 -22.92 8.17
C SER A 178 -5.93 -24.08 7.16
N GLY A 179 -5.62 -25.29 7.60
CA GLY A 179 -5.33 -26.42 6.71
C GLY A 179 -4.16 -26.09 5.79
N HIS A 180 -4.44 -26.05 4.48
CA HIS A 180 -3.51 -25.67 3.41
C HIS A 180 -3.82 -24.27 2.84
N ARG A 181 -4.44 -23.39 3.62
CA ARG A 181 -4.87 -22.03 3.22
C ARG A 181 -4.32 -20.99 4.16
N TYR A 182 -4.05 -19.79 3.64
CA TYR A 182 -3.27 -18.80 4.38
C TYR A 182 -3.98 -17.45 4.48
N LEU A 183 -3.91 -16.87 5.66
CA LEU A 183 -3.96 -15.42 5.84
C LEU A 183 -2.58 -14.87 5.47
N GLY A 184 -2.34 -14.74 4.17
CA GLY A 184 -0.99 -14.74 3.61
C GLY A 184 -0.13 -13.51 3.87
N ARG A 185 -0.69 -12.29 3.86
CA ARG A 185 0.12 -11.06 3.71
C ARG A 185 -0.02 -10.07 4.87
N GLY A 186 1.04 -9.30 5.08
CA GLY A 186 1.07 -8.15 5.98
C GLY A 186 1.32 -8.46 7.45
N GLY A 187 1.85 -9.64 7.78
CA GLY A 187 2.39 -9.91 9.11
C GLY A 187 1.37 -10.29 10.18
N LEU A 188 0.22 -10.85 9.79
CA LEU A 188 -0.77 -11.36 10.75
C LEU A 188 -0.17 -12.41 11.68
N GLY A 189 0.74 -13.25 11.18
CA GLY A 189 1.43 -14.26 12.00
C GLY A 189 2.32 -13.63 13.06
N ALA A 190 3.01 -12.54 12.73
CA ALA A 190 3.84 -11.81 13.69
C ALA A 190 3.01 -11.11 14.77
N VAL A 191 1.84 -10.57 14.43
CA VAL A 191 0.93 -10.01 15.44
C VAL A 191 0.44 -11.13 16.37
N MET A 192 0.07 -12.29 15.83
CA MET A 192 -0.39 -13.43 16.64
C MET A 192 0.73 -13.93 17.59
N GLY A 193 1.96 -14.08 17.09
CA GLY A 193 3.13 -14.46 17.89
C GLY A 193 3.53 -13.39 18.91
N SER A 194 3.38 -12.10 18.61
CA SER A 194 3.63 -11.02 19.58
C SER A 194 2.69 -11.03 20.78
N LYS A 195 1.56 -11.74 20.66
CA LYS A 195 0.58 -11.92 21.73
C LYS A 195 0.74 -13.27 22.44
N ASN A 196 1.78 -14.03 22.10
CA ASN A 196 2.00 -15.42 22.51
C ASN A 196 0.83 -16.35 22.14
N LEU A 197 0.08 -16.03 21.07
CA LEU A 197 -1.04 -16.85 20.61
C LEU A 197 -0.55 -17.79 19.50
N LYS A 198 -0.34 -19.07 19.84
CA LYS A 198 0.11 -20.10 18.88
C LYS A 198 -0.98 -20.50 17.88
N GLY A 199 -2.22 -20.57 18.35
CA GLY A 199 -3.32 -21.07 17.54
C GLY A 199 -4.71 -20.73 18.05
N VAL A 200 -5.70 -20.92 17.19
CA VAL A 200 -7.12 -20.83 17.52
C VAL A 200 -7.81 -22.08 16.99
N VAL A 201 -8.44 -22.84 17.87
CA VAL A 201 -9.21 -24.04 17.57
C VAL A 201 -10.69 -23.69 17.68
N ALA A 202 -11.46 -23.98 16.64
CA ALA A 202 -12.91 -23.82 16.64
C ALA A 202 -13.60 -25.17 16.44
N ARG A 203 -14.52 -25.51 17.34
CA ARG A 203 -15.34 -26.73 17.33
C ARG A 203 -16.72 -26.40 16.76
N GLY A 204 -16.91 -26.78 15.50
CA GLY A 204 -18.11 -26.43 14.74
C GLY A 204 -19.27 -27.42 14.89
N LYS A 205 -20.25 -27.31 13.98
CA LYS A 205 -21.43 -28.18 13.84
C LYS A 205 -22.44 -28.14 15.01
N ALA A 206 -22.30 -27.23 15.97
CA ALA A 206 -23.30 -27.00 17.02
C ALA A 206 -24.60 -26.38 16.46
N VAL A 207 -24.48 -25.54 15.42
CA VAL A 207 -25.60 -24.86 14.78
C VAL A 207 -25.63 -25.05 13.26
N LYS A 208 -26.85 -25.01 12.71
CA LYS A 208 -27.13 -24.93 11.27
C LYS A 208 -27.49 -23.51 10.89
N ILE A 209 -26.85 -22.97 9.85
CA ILE A 209 -27.15 -21.63 9.33
C ILE A 209 -28.13 -21.75 8.17
N VAL A 210 -29.24 -21.02 8.23
CA VAL A 210 -30.30 -21.03 7.22
C VAL A 210 -30.59 -19.60 6.74
N PRO A 211 -30.69 -19.34 5.42
CA PRO A 211 -31.06 -18.01 4.91
C PRO A 211 -32.40 -17.50 5.44
N ALA A 212 -32.48 -16.20 5.77
CA ALA A 212 -33.73 -15.56 6.22
C ALA A 212 -34.84 -15.57 5.15
N ASN A 213 -34.49 -15.55 3.86
CA ASN A 213 -35.44 -15.67 2.75
C ASN A 213 -35.01 -16.77 1.78
N MET A 214 -35.50 -17.98 2.03
CA MET A 214 -35.14 -19.17 1.25
C MET A 214 -35.54 -19.07 -0.24
N LYS A 215 -36.71 -18.50 -0.56
CA LYS A 215 -37.18 -18.37 -1.95
C LYS A 215 -36.26 -17.47 -2.77
N LEU A 216 -35.88 -16.32 -2.22
CA LEU A 216 -34.94 -15.42 -2.87
C LEU A 216 -33.54 -16.04 -2.95
N PHE A 217 -33.10 -16.70 -1.88
CA PHE A 217 -31.80 -17.36 -1.81
C PHE A 217 -31.66 -18.42 -2.88
N SER A 218 -32.62 -19.35 -3.01
CA SER A 218 -32.56 -20.43 -4.01
C SER A 218 -32.49 -19.89 -5.45
N ARG A 219 -33.24 -18.82 -5.76
CA ARG A 219 -33.17 -18.16 -7.07
C ARG A 219 -31.80 -17.52 -7.33
N ALA A 220 -31.28 -16.78 -6.35
CA ALA A 220 -29.97 -16.14 -6.44
C ALA A 220 -28.85 -17.18 -6.55
N LYS A 221 -28.87 -18.22 -5.71
CA LYS A 221 -27.92 -19.35 -5.73
C LYS A 221 -27.91 -20.06 -7.08
N LYS A 222 -29.08 -20.38 -7.66
CA LYS A 222 -29.18 -21.03 -8.98
C LYS A 222 -28.52 -20.17 -10.07
N ARG A 223 -28.84 -18.87 -10.12
CA ARG A 223 -28.26 -17.94 -11.09
C ARG A 223 -26.75 -17.77 -10.91
N ALA A 224 -26.31 -17.60 -9.66
CA ALA A 224 -24.90 -17.52 -9.30
C ALA A 224 -24.11 -18.77 -9.73
N GLY A 225 -24.66 -19.96 -9.49
CA GLY A 225 -24.06 -21.23 -9.93
C GLY A 225 -23.97 -21.33 -11.45
N SER A 226 -25.02 -20.95 -12.16
CA SER A 226 -25.02 -20.90 -13.63
C SER A 226 -23.95 -19.94 -14.17
N TYR A 227 -23.81 -18.75 -13.59
CA TYR A 227 -22.76 -17.82 -14.02
C TYR A 227 -21.36 -18.41 -13.83
N ILE A 228 -21.08 -19.03 -12.68
CA ILE A 228 -19.78 -19.65 -12.43
C ILE A 228 -19.49 -20.79 -13.42
N ASN A 229 -20.50 -21.58 -13.76
CA ASN A 229 -20.32 -22.74 -14.64
C ASN A 229 -20.32 -22.39 -16.13
N ASN A 230 -20.80 -21.22 -16.52
CA ASN A 230 -20.83 -20.76 -17.91
C ASN A 230 -19.65 -19.87 -18.29
N ASN A 231 -18.94 -19.31 -17.29
CA ASN A 231 -17.86 -18.36 -17.53
C ASN A 231 -16.52 -19.08 -17.79
N PRO A 232 -15.83 -18.83 -18.92
CA PRO A 232 -14.60 -19.55 -19.27
C PRO A 232 -13.51 -19.49 -18.20
N VAL A 233 -13.28 -18.33 -17.60
CA VAL A 233 -12.23 -18.17 -16.56
C VAL A 233 -12.50 -19.06 -15.35
N THR A 234 -13.75 -19.09 -14.87
CA THR A 234 -14.09 -19.87 -13.67
C THR A 234 -14.43 -21.33 -13.96
N ALA A 235 -14.90 -21.64 -15.17
CA ALA A 235 -15.39 -22.97 -15.53
C ALA A 235 -14.32 -23.83 -16.21
N ASP A 236 -13.37 -23.20 -16.90
CA ASP A 236 -12.34 -23.86 -17.68
C ASP A 236 -10.98 -23.59 -17.04
N ASP A 237 -10.41 -22.38 -17.22
CA ASP A 237 -9.04 -22.05 -16.81
C ASP A 237 -8.75 -22.39 -15.34
N TYR A 238 -9.48 -21.76 -14.41
CA TYR A 238 -9.23 -21.97 -12.98
C TYR A 238 -9.59 -23.37 -12.53
N ARG A 239 -10.62 -23.99 -13.11
CA ARG A 239 -11.02 -25.34 -12.73
C ARG A 239 -9.97 -26.36 -13.12
N HIS A 240 -9.34 -26.16 -14.27
CA HIS A 240 -8.44 -27.12 -14.86
C HIS A 240 -6.97 -26.89 -14.55
N TYR A 241 -6.53 -25.64 -14.46
CA TYR A 241 -5.11 -25.27 -14.36
C TYR A 241 -4.79 -24.43 -13.12
N GLY A 242 -5.83 -24.09 -12.35
CA GLY A 242 -5.71 -23.27 -11.15
C GLY A 242 -5.38 -21.83 -11.48
N THR A 243 -4.89 -21.08 -10.50
CA THR A 243 -4.45 -19.71 -10.75
C THR A 243 -3.20 -19.65 -11.62
N SER A 244 -2.37 -20.70 -11.60
CA SER A 244 -1.12 -20.80 -12.35
C SER A 244 -1.27 -20.78 -13.88
N SER A 245 -2.49 -20.87 -14.42
CA SER A 245 -2.76 -20.51 -15.83
C SER A 245 -2.35 -19.06 -16.16
N HIS A 246 -2.33 -18.18 -15.16
CA HIS A 246 -1.91 -16.80 -15.33
C HIS A 246 -0.43 -16.66 -15.74
N VAL A 247 0.42 -17.69 -15.57
CA VAL A 247 1.82 -17.63 -16.01
C VAL A 247 1.91 -17.33 -17.51
N ASN A 248 1.18 -18.09 -18.34
CA ASN A 248 1.19 -17.91 -19.79
C ASN A 248 0.57 -16.55 -20.16
N TRP A 249 -0.58 -16.20 -19.59
CA TRP A 249 -1.23 -14.91 -19.85
C TRP A 249 -0.31 -13.73 -19.54
N CYS A 250 0.40 -13.79 -18.42
CA CYS A 250 1.28 -12.70 -18.01
C CYS A 250 2.55 -12.67 -18.86
N ASN A 251 3.09 -13.83 -19.22
CA ASN A 251 4.27 -13.92 -20.08
C ASN A 251 3.99 -13.36 -21.49
N ASP A 252 2.88 -13.77 -22.11
CA ASP A 252 2.51 -13.38 -23.47
C ASP A 252 2.23 -11.88 -23.60
N ASN A 253 1.76 -11.27 -22.51
CA ASN A 253 1.49 -9.83 -22.44
C ASN A 253 2.64 -9.02 -21.81
N GLY A 254 3.77 -9.68 -21.52
CA GLY A 254 4.98 -9.05 -20.99
C GLY A 254 4.86 -8.56 -19.54
N ILE A 255 3.86 -9.00 -18.78
CA ILE A 255 3.63 -8.56 -17.38
C ILE A 255 4.11 -9.57 -16.33
N LEU A 256 4.81 -10.64 -16.70
CA LEU A 256 5.39 -11.61 -15.78
C LEU A 256 6.72 -11.08 -15.22
N PRO A 257 6.89 -10.92 -13.89
CA PRO A 257 8.16 -10.48 -13.32
C PRO A 257 9.27 -11.50 -13.56
N VAL A 258 10.40 -11.04 -14.07
CA VAL A 258 11.62 -11.85 -14.25
C VAL A 258 12.80 -11.12 -13.62
N ASN A 259 13.57 -11.83 -12.79
CA ASN A 259 14.75 -11.31 -12.08
C ASN A 259 14.48 -9.96 -11.37
N ASN A 260 13.70 -9.97 -10.30
CA ASN A 260 13.26 -8.77 -9.56
C ASN A 260 12.58 -7.71 -10.44
N PHE A 261 11.67 -8.13 -11.34
CA PHE A 261 11.02 -7.24 -12.31
C PHE A 261 11.99 -6.51 -13.27
N GLN A 262 13.19 -7.03 -13.53
CA GLN A 262 14.03 -6.50 -14.62
C GLN A 262 13.43 -6.82 -16.00
N GLY A 263 12.87 -8.03 -16.13
CA GLY A 263 12.14 -8.50 -17.31
C GLY A 263 10.62 -8.57 -17.09
N GLY A 264 9.90 -8.69 -18.20
CA GLY A 264 8.44 -8.87 -18.26
C GLY A 264 7.98 -10.19 -18.89
N SER A 265 8.90 -10.95 -19.47
CA SER A 265 8.63 -12.25 -20.09
C SER A 265 9.92 -13.06 -20.18
N HIS A 266 9.79 -14.39 -20.29
CA HIS A 266 10.91 -15.30 -20.49
C HIS A 266 10.49 -16.53 -21.32
N PRO A 267 11.33 -17.02 -22.25
CA PRO A 267 10.99 -18.18 -23.10
C PRO A 267 10.66 -19.45 -22.31
N ARG A 268 11.26 -19.63 -21.13
CA ARG A 268 11.02 -20.79 -20.26
C ARG A 268 9.79 -20.68 -19.37
N ALA A 269 9.05 -19.57 -19.38
CA ALA A 269 7.91 -19.37 -18.47
C ALA A 269 6.82 -20.46 -18.62
N GLY A 270 6.60 -20.97 -19.83
CA GLY A 270 5.65 -22.05 -20.08
C GLY A 270 5.93 -23.34 -19.29
N GLN A 271 7.18 -23.58 -18.89
CA GLN A 271 7.59 -24.75 -18.10
C GLN A 271 6.96 -24.77 -16.70
N VAL A 272 6.62 -23.59 -16.16
CA VAL A 272 6.02 -23.42 -14.82
C VAL A 272 4.56 -22.99 -14.89
N SER A 273 3.92 -23.14 -16.06
CA SER A 273 2.49 -22.83 -16.24
C SER A 273 1.58 -23.85 -15.56
N GLY A 274 0.32 -23.46 -15.30
CA GLY A 274 -0.69 -24.37 -14.75
C GLY A 274 -0.96 -25.58 -15.66
N GLU A 275 -0.87 -25.38 -16.97
CA GLU A 275 -1.00 -26.42 -17.99
C GLU A 275 0.14 -27.44 -17.89
N ALA A 276 1.38 -26.98 -17.79
CA ALA A 276 2.56 -27.83 -17.61
C ALA A 276 2.51 -28.59 -16.27
N MET A 277 2.19 -27.90 -15.17
CA MET A 277 2.07 -28.52 -13.85
C MET A 277 0.95 -29.56 -13.80
N ARG A 278 -0.18 -29.32 -14.49
CA ARG A 278 -1.25 -30.32 -14.57
C ARG A 278 -0.79 -31.59 -15.24
N GLN A 279 -0.10 -31.48 -16.38
CA GLN A 279 0.42 -32.63 -17.12
C GLN A 279 1.47 -33.39 -16.30
N ARG A 280 2.41 -32.66 -15.67
CA ARG A 280 3.50 -33.25 -14.89
C ARG A 280 3.01 -34.01 -13.65
N TYR A 281 2.05 -33.44 -12.93
CA TYR A 281 1.68 -33.93 -11.59
C TYR A 281 0.31 -34.61 -11.52
N ASN A 282 -0.35 -34.82 -12.67
CA ASN A 282 -1.74 -35.28 -12.73
C ASN A 282 -2.64 -34.47 -11.77
N ALA A 283 -2.51 -33.14 -11.84
CA ALA A 283 -3.07 -32.25 -10.83
C ALA A 283 -4.61 -32.34 -10.77
N ARG A 284 -5.13 -32.46 -9.56
CA ARG A 284 -6.57 -32.60 -9.27
C ARG A 284 -7.03 -31.53 -8.28
N PRO A 285 -8.31 -31.11 -8.33
CA PRO A 285 -8.82 -30.10 -7.42
C PRO A 285 -8.62 -30.44 -5.93
N SER A 286 -8.08 -29.47 -5.19
CA SER A 286 -7.98 -29.42 -3.73
C SER A 286 -8.39 -28.01 -3.30
N THR A 287 -9.68 -27.80 -3.06
CA THR A 287 -10.28 -26.45 -2.98
C THR A 287 -10.97 -26.15 -1.66
N CYS A 288 -11.29 -24.87 -1.45
CA CYS A 288 -12.19 -24.40 -0.41
C CYS A 288 -13.58 -25.04 -0.57
N LYS A 289 -14.31 -25.28 0.52
CA LYS A 289 -15.66 -25.86 0.48
C LYS A 289 -16.71 -24.86 1.00
N PRO A 290 -17.91 -24.73 0.37
CA PRO A 290 -18.36 -25.35 -0.89
C PRO A 290 -18.02 -24.46 -2.10
N CYS A 291 -17.02 -24.84 -2.92
CA CYS A 291 -16.60 -24.08 -4.10
C CYS A 291 -16.84 -24.87 -5.39
N SER A 292 -17.43 -24.23 -6.40
CA SER A 292 -17.62 -24.79 -7.74
C SER A 292 -16.61 -24.28 -8.78
N ILE A 293 -15.77 -23.29 -8.43
CA ILE A 293 -14.65 -22.83 -9.27
C ILE A 293 -13.51 -23.85 -9.24
N MET A 294 -13.22 -24.42 -8.05
CA MET A 294 -12.22 -25.47 -7.89
C MET A 294 -10.79 -25.05 -8.30
N CYS A 295 -10.39 -23.82 -7.93
CA CYS A 295 -9.11 -23.22 -8.36
C CYS A 295 -7.84 -23.76 -7.69
N GLY A 296 -7.94 -24.39 -6.53
CA GLY A 296 -6.78 -24.97 -5.86
C GLY A 296 -6.58 -26.39 -6.34
N HIS A 297 -5.33 -26.80 -6.51
CA HIS A 297 -4.97 -28.13 -7.00
C HIS A 297 -3.90 -28.76 -6.11
N LYS A 298 -3.88 -30.09 -6.11
CA LYS A 298 -2.78 -30.90 -5.60
C LYS A 298 -2.37 -31.92 -6.65
N GLY A 299 -1.10 -32.29 -6.67
CA GLY A 299 -0.55 -33.23 -7.64
C GLY A 299 0.37 -34.24 -6.97
N THR A 300 0.71 -35.30 -7.71
CA THR A 300 1.69 -36.31 -7.28
C THR A 300 3.04 -36.00 -7.91
N HIS A 301 4.09 -35.90 -7.10
CA HIS A 301 5.45 -35.64 -7.56
C HIS A 301 6.18 -36.94 -7.91
N ALA A 302 7.36 -36.83 -8.51
CA ALA A 302 8.13 -37.98 -9.01
C ALA A 302 8.52 -38.98 -7.91
N ASP A 303 8.69 -38.51 -6.67
CA ASP A 303 8.97 -39.32 -5.48
C ASP A 303 7.70 -39.97 -4.87
N GLY A 304 6.53 -39.79 -5.48
CA GLY A 304 5.24 -40.32 -5.02
C GLY A 304 4.53 -39.45 -3.98
N SER A 305 5.17 -38.39 -3.50
CA SER A 305 4.58 -37.46 -2.54
C SER A 305 3.44 -36.64 -3.17
N VAL A 306 2.50 -36.17 -2.35
CA VAL A 306 1.35 -35.38 -2.81
C VAL A 306 1.40 -33.98 -2.22
N HIS A 307 1.63 -32.99 -3.08
CA HIS A 307 1.78 -31.60 -2.68
C HIS A 307 0.70 -30.71 -3.29
N GLN A 308 0.47 -29.55 -2.67
CA GLN A 308 -0.37 -28.52 -3.28
C GLN A 308 0.38 -27.89 -4.45
N ILE A 309 -0.31 -27.70 -5.56
CA ILE A 309 0.24 -26.94 -6.68
C ILE A 309 0.27 -25.47 -6.26
N PRO A 310 1.44 -24.79 -6.30
CA PRO A 310 1.54 -23.40 -5.87
C PRO A 310 0.61 -22.49 -6.69
N GLU A 311 0.00 -21.50 -6.01
CA GLU A 311 -0.81 -20.47 -6.68
C GLU A 311 0.10 -19.55 -7.53
N TYR A 312 -0.47 -18.89 -8.55
CA TYR A 312 0.28 -18.06 -9.51
C TYR A 312 1.26 -17.08 -8.87
N GLU A 313 0.85 -16.40 -7.80
CA GLU A 313 1.69 -15.43 -7.10
C GLU A 313 2.97 -16.08 -6.54
N THR A 314 2.84 -17.27 -5.96
CA THR A 314 3.97 -18.05 -5.46
C THR A 314 4.87 -18.48 -6.61
N VAL A 315 4.29 -18.99 -7.70
CA VAL A 315 5.04 -19.38 -8.90
C VAL A 315 5.81 -18.19 -9.48
N GLY A 316 5.14 -17.04 -9.64
CA GLY A 316 5.72 -15.83 -10.22
C GLY A 316 6.89 -15.29 -9.39
N LEU A 317 6.72 -15.19 -8.05
CA LEU A 317 7.71 -14.54 -7.18
C LEU A 317 8.83 -15.47 -6.69
N LEU A 318 8.60 -16.77 -6.54
CA LEU A 318 9.62 -17.76 -6.17
C LEU A 318 10.20 -18.52 -7.39
N GLY A 319 9.66 -18.30 -8.59
CA GLY A 319 10.13 -18.88 -9.83
C GLY A 319 10.75 -17.84 -10.76
N PRO A 320 10.05 -17.36 -11.82
CA PRO A 320 10.62 -16.45 -12.82
C PRO A 320 11.25 -15.19 -12.23
N ASN A 321 10.69 -14.63 -11.15
CA ASN A 321 11.26 -13.46 -10.49
C ASN A 321 12.62 -13.73 -9.81
N LEU A 322 12.96 -14.99 -9.52
CA LEU A 322 14.28 -15.44 -9.07
C LEU A 322 15.11 -16.06 -10.21
N GLY A 323 14.60 -16.08 -11.44
CA GLY A 323 15.24 -16.73 -12.59
C GLY A 323 15.09 -18.25 -12.61
N ILE A 324 14.17 -18.81 -11.82
CA ILE A 324 13.97 -20.25 -11.65
C ILE A 324 12.73 -20.71 -12.44
N PHE A 325 12.89 -21.76 -13.24
CA PHE A 325 11.85 -22.28 -14.13
C PHE A 325 11.64 -23.79 -13.97
N ASP A 326 11.96 -24.33 -12.78
CA ASP A 326 11.70 -25.73 -12.44
C ASP A 326 10.51 -25.84 -11.45
N PRO A 327 9.40 -26.50 -11.85
CA PRO A 327 8.22 -26.68 -11.03
C PRO A 327 8.46 -27.37 -9.68
N ASP A 328 9.34 -28.37 -9.60
CA ASP A 328 9.59 -29.12 -8.36
C ASP A 328 10.34 -28.24 -7.34
N THR A 329 11.37 -27.54 -7.80
CA THR A 329 12.12 -26.57 -7.00
C THR A 329 11.19 -25.48 -6.43
N ILE A 330 10.33 -24.90 -7.25
CA ILE A 330 9.35 -23.87 -6.82
C ILE A 330 8.36 -24.45 -5.79
N THR A 331 7.93 -25.71 -5.98
CA THR A 331 7.05 -26.39 -5.02
C THR A 331 7.75 -26.58 -3.67
N GLY A 332 9.03 -26.99 -3.68
CA GLY A 332 9.83 -27.09 -2.46
C GLY A 332 9.96 -25.76 -1.70
N PHE A 333 10.18 -24.65 -2.41
CA PHE A 333 10.21 -23.31 -1.78
C PHE A 333 8.86 -22.92 -1.19
N SER A 334 7.78 -23.19 -1.93
CA SER A 334 6.40 -22.95 -1.49
C SER A 334 6.10 -23.72 -0.21
N ASP A 335 6.41 -25.01 -0.17
CA ASP A 335 6.16 -25.85 1.01
C ASP A 335 7.00 -25.43 2.19
N ARG A 336 8.25 -25.03 1.97
CA ARG A 336 9.07 -24.52 3.07
C ARG A 336 8.50 -23.23 3.65
N CYS A 337 8.07 -22.28 2.81
CA CYS A 337 7.37 -21.08 3.27
C CYS A 337 6.11 -21.43 4.07
N ASN A 338 5.34 -22.42 3.61
CA ASN A 338 4.11 -22.86 4.26
C ASN A 338 4.37 -23.43 5.65
N LEU A 339 5.35 -24.33 5.79
CA LEU A 339 5.74 -24.93 7.08
C LEU A 339 6.25 -23.87 8.06
N LEU A 340 7.10 -22.95 7.59
CA LEU A 340 7.66 -21.89 8.43
C LEU A 340 6.65 -20.80 8.80
N GLY A 341 5.58 -20.64 7.99
CA GLY A 341 4.59 -19.58 8.14
C GLY A 341 5.01 -18.25 7.51
N LEU A 342 5.61 -18.25 6.31
CA LEU A 342 6.07 -17.07 5.57
C LEU A 342 5.16 -16.74 4.38
N ASP A 343 4.92 -15.44 4.12
CA ASP A 343 4.29 -14.95 2.89
C ASP A 343 5.18 -15.25 1.67
N THR A 344 4.75 -16.12 0.76
CA THR A 344 5.52 -16.50 -0.43
C THR A 344 5.83 -15.33 -1.36
N ILE A 345 4.92 -14.35 -1.46
CA ILE A 345 5.12 -13.16 -2.30
C ILE A 345 6.26 -12.32 -1.73
N SER A 346 6.16 -12.01 -0.44
CA SER A 346 7.12 -11.12 0.22
C SER A 346 8.47 -11.81 0.42
N ALA A 347 8.49 -13.13 0.71
CA ALA A 347 9.72 -13.92 0.75
C ALA A 347 10.43 -13.93 -0.61
N GLY A 348 9.71 -14.18 -1.70
CA GLY A 348 10.30 -14.15 -3.05
C GLY A 348 10.82 -12.77 -3.44
N ALA A 349 10.13 -11.69 -3.07
CA ALA A 349 10.59 -10.34 -3.32
C ALA A 349 11.83 -9.96 -2.46
N VAL A 350 11.91 -10.41 -1.21
CA VAL A 350 13.12 -10.24 -0.37
C VAL A 350 14.33 -10.96 -0.98
N LEU A 351 14.16 -12.22 -1.38
CA LEU A 351 15.21 -13.00 -2.04
C LEU A 351 15.67 -12.31 -3.34
N ALA A 352 14.73 -11.85 -4.17
CA ALA A 352 15.02 -11.16 -5.41
C ALA A 352 15.78 -9.84 -5.20
N TRP A 353 15.41 -9.07 -4.15
CA TRP A 353 16.14 -7.87 -3.78
C TRP A 353 17.57 -8.20 -3.33
N CYS A 354 17.76 -9.25 -2.52
CA CYS A 354 19.09 -9.69 -2.09
C CYS A 354 19.98 -10.11 -3.28
N MET A 355 19.42 -10.86 -4.24
CA MET A 355 20.13 -11.26 -5.46
C MET A 355 20.58 -10.03 -6.28
N GLU A 356 19.69 -9.06 -6.49
CA GLU A 356 20.05 -7.85 -7.23
C GLU A 356 21.02 -6.94 -6.45
N ALA A 357 20.85 -6.83 -5.12
CA ALA A 357 21.76 -6.09 -4.25
C ALA A 357 23.17 -6.72 -4.26
N GLY A 358 23.26 -8.05 -4.28
CA GLY A 358 24.52 -8.79 -4.45
C GLY A 358 25.19 -8.53 -5.79
N GLN A 359 24.42 -8.59 -6.90
CA GLN A 359 24.93 -8.25 -8.24
C GLN A 359 25.46 -6.81 -8.34
N LYS A 360 24.87 -5.88 -7.56
CA LYS A 360 25.29 -4.48 -7.50
C LYS A 360 26.35 -4.20 -6.44
N GLY A 361 26.84 -5.22 -5.74
CA GLY A 361 27.87 -5.09 -4.69
C GLY A 361 27.41 -4.34 -3.44
N LEU A 362 26.11 -4.21 -3.20
CA LEU A 362 25.58 -3.55 -1.99
C LEU A 362 25.66 -4.44 -0.75
N ILE A 363 25.56 -5.75 -0.94
CA ILE A 363 25.70 -6.76 0.11
C ILE A 363 26.52 -7.94 -0.42
N SER A 364 27.20 -8.65 0.48
CA SER A 364 27.82 -9.93 0.17
C SER A 364 26.81 -11.05 0.40
N THR A 365 26.44 -11.79 -0.66
CA THR A 365 25.50 -12.91 -0.58
C THR A 365 25.85 -13.98 -1.60
N GLY A 366 25.59 -15.25 -1.25
CA GLY A 366 25.69 -16.38 -2.18
C GLY A 366 24.45 -16.57 -3.06
N LEU A 367 23.37 -15.82 -2.82
CA LEU A 367 22.14 -15.90 -3.61
C LEU A 367 22.33 -15.21 -4.96
N ALA A 368 21.95 -15.89 -6.04
CA ALA A 368 22.04 -15.38 -7.41
C ALA A 368 20.81 -15.75 -8.25
N PHE A 369 20.42 -14.87 -9.18
CA PHE A 369 19.35 -15.20 -10.13
C PHE A 369 19.71 -16.43 -10.97
N GLY A 370 18.73 -17.32 -11.14
CA GLY A 370 18.91 -18.57 -11.88
C GLY A 370 19.58 -19.70 -11.09
N SER A 371 19.90 -19.48 -9.81
CA SER A 371 20.43 -20.50 -8.90
C SER A 371 19.46 -20.75 -7.74
N ASP A 372 19.23 -22.01 -7.42
CA ASP A 372 18.44 -22.46 -6.27
C ASP A 372 19.27 -22.58 -4.97
N GLN A 373 20.60 -22.51 -5.09
CA GLN A 373 21.53 -22.73 -3.99
C GLN A 373 21.31 -21.71 -2.87
N GLY A 374 21.18 -22.21 -1.64
CA GLY A 374 21.00 -21.41 -0.44
C GLY A 374 19.61 -20.79 -0.24
N ILE A 375 18.66 -20.94 -1.18
CA ILE A 375 17.31 -20.36 -1.04
C ILE A 375 16.57 -20.96 0.15
N LEU A 376 16.51 -22.29 0.26
CA LEU A 376 15.83 -22.97 1.38
C LEU A 376 16.43 -22.55 2.73
N GLN A 377 17.76 -22.49 2.82
CA GLN A 377 18.46 -22.02 4.01
C GLN A 377 18.12 -20.56 4.34
N ALA A 378 18.05 -19.69 3.32
CA ALA A 378 17.66 -18.29 3.51
C ALA A 378 16.21 -18.15 4.02
N LEU A 379 15.27 -18.95 3.52
CA LEU A 379 13.89 -19.00 4.04
C LEU A 379 13.87 -19.42 5.52
N ASP A 380 14.66 -20.44 5.84
CA ASP A 380 14.86 -20.93 7.20
C ASP A 380 15.41 -19.87 8.15
N ASP A 381 16.47 -19.19 7.72
CA ASP A 381 17.13 -18.16 8.50
C ASP A 381 16.27 -16.90 8.64
N MET A 382 15.42 -16.58 7.67
CA MET A 382 14.39 -15.56 7.83
C MET A 382 13.38 -15.93 8.92
N ALA A 383 12.83 -17.14 8.88
CA ALA A 383 11.82 -17.58 9.84
C ALA A 383 12.36 -17.65 11.28
N HIS A 384 13.63 -18.00 11.44
CA HIS A 384 14.30 -18.13 12.73
C HIS A 384 15.14 -16.91 13.12
N ARG A 385 15.18 -15.86 12.28
CA ARG A 385 16.02 -14.66 12.47
C ARG A 385 17.49 -14.99 12.78
N ARG A 386 18.12 -15.84 11.96
CA ARG A 386 19.53 -16.25 12.14
C ARG A 386 20.45 -15.54 11.16
N GLY A 387 21.60 -15.07 11.64
CA GLY A 387 22.60 -14.41 10.80
C GLY A 387 21.99 -13.28 9.95
N PHE A 388 22.30 -13.24 8.65
CA PHE A 388 21.69 -12.27 7.73
C PHE A 388 20.19 -12.49 7.50
N GLY A 389 19.65 -13.66 7.86
CA GLY A 389 18.22 -13.94 7.86
C GLY A 389 17.41 -12.99 8.75
N ASP A 390 17.99 -12.48 9.84
CA ASP A 390 17.32 -11.48 10.68
C ASP A 390 17.06 -10.16 9.92
N GLU A 391 18.02 -9.74 9.10
CA GLU A 391 17.86 -8.56 8.23
C GLU A 391 16.84 -8.84 7.13
N MET A 392 16.92 -10.01 6.49
CA MET A 392 15.99 -10.41 5.42
C MET A 392 14.53 -10.47 5.90
N ALA A 393 14.31 -10.98 7.11
CA ALA A 393 12.99 -11.11 7.74
C ALA A 393 12.22 -9.77 7.81
N ASN A 394 12.92 -8.65 7.81
CA ASN A 394 12.37 -7.31 8.00
C ASN A 394 11.73 -6.70 6.74
N GLY A 395 11.86 -7.36 5.58
CA GLY A 395 11.26 -6.96 4.30
C GLY A 395 12.12 -5.97 3.49
N THR A 396 11.79 -5.82 2.21
CA THR A 396 12.59 -5.06 1.23
C THR A 396 12.69 -3.57 1.55
N ARG A 397 11.67 -2.99 2.19
CA ARG A 397 11.71 -1.58 2.63
C ARG A 397 12.83 -1.33 3.64
N ARG A 398 12.96 -2.18 4.65
CA ARG A 398 13.97 -1.99 5.71
C ARG A 398 15.37 -2.35 5.22
N LEU A 399 15.48 -3.42 4.43
CA LEU A 399 16.73 -3.78 3.75
C LEU A 399 17.25 -2.62 2.90
N SER A 400 16.40 -2.02 2.07
CA SER A 400 16.84 -0.95 1.18
C SER A 400 17.15 0.37 1.88
N GLN A 401 16.50 0.65 3.01
CA GLN A 401 16.86 1.78 3.86
C GLN A 401 18.25 1.62 4.50
N ARG A 402 18.62 0.37 4.83
CA ARG A 402 19.90 0.07 5.50
C ARG A 402 21.07 -0.06 4.54
N TYR A 403 20.87 -0.76 3.43
CA TYR A 403 21.95 -1.14 2.50
C TYR A 403 21.89 -0.41 1.14
N GLY A 404 20.89 0.45 0.92
CA GLY A 404 20.66 1.13 -0.36
C GLY A 404 19.77 0.33 -1.31
N GLY A 405 19.73 0.69 -2.60
CA GLY A 405 18.90 -0.06 -3.57
C GLY A 405 17.39 0.19 -3.47
N ALA A 406 16.98 1.36 -2.97
CA ALA A 406 15.58 1.77 -2.92
C ALA A 406 14.89 1.78 -4.31
N ASP A 407 15.66 1.96 -5.38
CA ASP A 407 15.15 2.01 -6.76
C ASP A 407 14.62 0.66 -7.27
N PHE A 408 15.12 -0.44 -6.70
CA PHE A 408 14.76 -1.82 -7.03
C PHE A 408 14.20 -2.60 -5.83
N ALA A 409 13.85 -1.90 -4.74
CA ALA A 409 13.02 -2.44 -3.67
C ALA A 409 11.55 -2.41 -4.11
N ILE A 410 11.09 -3.52 -4.69
CA ILE A 410 9.77 -3.62 -5.34
C ILE A 410 8.64 -3.75 -4.30
N GLN A 411 8.32 -2.64 -3.64
CA GLN A 411 7.29 -2.51 -2.60
C GLN A 411 6.56 -1.18 -2.65
N ILE A 412 5.34 -1.13 -2.09
CA ILE A 412 4.58 0.11 -1.88
C ILE A 412 4.00 0.10 -0.47
N LYS A 413 4.20 1.20 0.27
CA LYS A 413 3.83 1.33 1.70
C LYS A 413 4.45 0.26 2.61
N GLY A 414 5.57 -0.33 2.19
CA GLY A 414 6.27 -1.41 2.87
C GLY A 414 5.85 -2.81 2.47
N LEU A 415 4.78 -2.97 1.66
CA LEU A 415 4.32 -4.28 1.20
C LEU A 415 4.90 -4.59 -0.18
N GLU A 416 5.58 -5.72 -0.32
CA GLU A 416 6.16 -6.21 -1.58
C GLU A 416 5.11 -6.37 -2.68
N MET A 417 5.47 -6.11 -3.95
CA MET A 417 4.49 -6.20 -5.04
C MET A 417 4.19 -7.64 -5.44
N PRO A 418 2.92 -7.94 -5.81
CA PRO A 418 2.55 -9.22 -6.42
C PRO A 418 3.00 -9.33 -7.88
N ALA A 419 2.77 -10.50 -8.48
CA ALA A 419 3.38 -10.99 -9.71
C ALA A 419 2.94 -10.32 -11.02
N TYR A 420 2.48 -9.07 -11.03
CA TYR A 420 2.10 -8.38 -12.26
C TYR A 420 2.88 -7.09 -12.44
N ASP A 421 3.66 -7.01 -13.51
CA ASP A 421 4.43 -5.82 -13.86
C ASP A 421 3.49 -4.68 -14.34
N PRO A 422 3.44 -3.54 -13.62
CA PRO A 422 2.53 -2.45 -13.94
C PRO A 422 2.88 -1.72 -15.23
N ARG A 423 4.10 -1.89 -15.79
CA ARG A 423 4.50 -1.23 -17.04
C ARG A 423 3.70 -1.71 -18.25
N GLY A 424 3.13 -2.92 -18.19
CA GLY A 424 2.20 -3.43 -19.20
C GLY A 424 0.72 -3.22 -18.88
N SER A 425 0.40 -2.58 -17.75
CA SER A 425 -0.98 -2.42 -17.26
C SER A 425 -1.05 -1.17 -16.38
N TRP A 426 -1.13 0.03 -16.99
CA TRP A 426 -1.01 1.30 -16.26
C TRP A 426 -2.10 1.49 -15.20
N GLY A 427 -3.32 1.01 -15.46
CA GLY A 427 -4.39 1.00 -14.46
C GLY A 427 -4.02 0.15 -13.24
N GLN A 428 -3.34 -0.98 -13.45
CA GLN A 428 -2.83 -1.81 -12.35
C GLN A 428 -1.72 -1.11 -11.58
N GLY A 429 -0.86 -0.35 -12.27
CA GLY A 429 0.10 0.54 -11.62
C GLY A 429 -0.57 1.57 -10.70
N LEU A 430 -1.63 2.22 -11.16
CA LEU A 430 -2.43 3.10 -10.30
C LEU A 430 -3.04 2.32 -9.12
N ALA A 431 -3.65 1.15 -9.37
CA ALA A 431 -4.26 0.32 -8.34
C ALA A 431 -3.28 -0.07 -7.23
N TYR A 432 -2.04 -0.39 -7.59
CA TYR A 432 -0.98 -0.66 -6.61
C TYR A 432 -0.60 0.56 -5.79
N ALA A 433 -0.41 1.71 -6.44
CA ALA A 433 -0.02 2.94 -5.77
C ALA A 433 -1.05 3.35 -4.70
N VAL A 434 -2.35 3.28 -5.01
CA VAL A 434 -3.41 3.78 -4.11
C VAL A 434 -3.98 2.72 -3.16
N ALA A 435 -3.60 1.45 -3.31
CA ALA A 435 -4.13 0.36 -2.47
C ALA A 435 -3.89 0.63 -0.98
N ASN A 436 -4.97 0.54 -0.19
CA ASN A 436 -4.94 0.86 1.24
C ASN A 436 -3.91 0.03 2.02
N ARG A 437 -3.78 -1.28 1.74
CA ARG A 437 -2.88 -2.17 2.49
C ARG A 437 -1.43 -2.20 1.97
N GLY A 438 -1.08 -1.34 1.02
CA GLY A 438 0.15 -1.47 0.22
C GLY A 438 -0.05 -2.29 -1.06
N ALA A 439 1.04 -2.58 -1.77
CA ALA A 439 1.00 -3.17 -3.11
C ALA A 439 0.20 -4.49 -3.15
N CYS A 440 -1.01 -4.44 -3.70
CA CYS A 440 -1.85 -5.63 -3.82
C CYS A 440 -2.81 -5.59 -5.01
N HIS A 441 -2.80 -6.67 -5.80
CA HIS A 441 -3.60 -6.83 -7.02
C HIS A 441 -5.08 -7.14 -6.74
N LEU A 442 -5.41 -7.53 -5.51
CA LEU A 442 -6.78 -7.84 -5.09
C LEU A 442 -7.55 -6.59 -4.62
N SER A 443 -6.87 -5.45 -4.40
CA SER A 443 -7.54 -4.18 -4.08
C SER A 443 -8.33 -3.66 -5.28
N ALA A 444 -7.73 -3.74 -6.46
CA ALA A 444 -8.37 -3.58 -7.76
C ALA A 444 -7.58 -4.39 -8.80
N THR A 445 -8.33 -5.12 -9.63
CA THR A 445 -7.81 -6.08 -10.61
C THR A 445 -8.02 -5.51 -12.01
N THR A 446 -7.39 -4.36 -12.27
CA THR A 446 -7.53 -3.66 -13.56
C THR A 446 -6.77 -4.36 -14.68
N PHE A 447 -5.72 -5.13 -14.36
CA PHE A 447 -5.04 -5.95 -15.37
C PHE A 447 -6.00 -6.91 -16.09
N ALA A 448 -7.06 -7.37 -15.44
CA ALA A 448 -8.06 -8.21 -16.10
C ALA A 448 -8.77 -7.46 -17.25
N LEU A 449 -9.11 -6.19 -17.06
CA LEU A 449 -9.71 -5.37 -18.11
C LEU A 449 -8.68 -4.96 -19.19
N GLU A 450 -7.45 -4.69 -18.77
CA GLU A 450 -6.40 -4.14 -19.64
C GLU A 450 -5.70 -5.19 -20.50
N VAL A 451 -5.49 -6.37 -19.93
CA VAL A 451 -4.61 -7.41 -20.48
C VAL A 451 -5.41 -8.67 -20.80
N THR A 452 -6.15 -9.22 -19.83
CA THR A 452 -6.87 -10.49 -20.02
C THR A 452 -8.02 -10.37 -21.01
N PHE A 453 -8.91 -9.40 -20.80
CA PHE A 453 -10.13 -9.26 -21.61
C PHE A 453 -10.00 -8.24 -22.73
N GLY A 454 -9.01 -7.34 -22.68
CA GLY A 454 -8.80 -6.30 -23.70
C GLY A 454 -9.98 -5.33 -23.81
N PHE A 455 -10.64 -5.02 -22.70
CA PHE A 455 -11.72 -4.03 -22.63
C PHE A 455 -11.21 -2.61 -22.39
N LEU A 456 -9.95 -2.46 -21.99
CA LEU A 456 -9.28 -1.17 -21.83
C LEU A 456 -7.90 -1.22 -22.47
N ASN A 457 -7.46 -0.12 -23.08
CA ASN A 457 -6.09 -0.05 -23.60
C ASN A 457 -5.10 0.08 -22.43
N PRO A 458 -4.12 -0.82 -22.26
CA PRO A 458 -3.17 -0.78 -21.13
C PRO A 458 -2.27 0.47 -21.09
N TYR A 459 -2.09 1.14 -22.24
CA TYR A 459 -1.13 2.24 -22.43
C TYR A 459 -1.82 3.61 -22.58
N THR A 460 -2.89 3.85 -21.82
CA THR A 460 -3.53 5.17 -21.72
C THR A 460 -3.94 5.48 -20.28
N VAL A 461 -3.90 6.76 -19.90
CA VAL A 461 -4.37 7.23 -18.58
C VAL A 461 -5.89 7.33 -18.50
N ARG A 462 -6.58 7.29 -19.65
CA ARG A 462 -8.04 7.48 -19.72
C ARG A 462 -8.76 6.31 -19.06
N ALA A 463 -9.87 6.62 -18.39
CA ALA A 463 -10.76 5.70 -17.66
C ALA A 463 -10.16 4.99 -16.42
N LYS A 464 -8.82 4.91 -16.28
CA LYS A 464 -8.13 4.14 -15.23
C LYS A 464 -8.60 4.49 -13.82
N ALA A 465 -8.55 5.77 -13.46
CA ALA A 465 -8.98 6.26 -12.15
C ALA A 465 -10.42 5.85 -11.77
N ARG A 466 -11.34 5.84 -12.74
CA ARG A 466 -12.74 5.47 -12.49
C ARG A 466 -12.91 3.97 -12.26
N PHE A 467 -12.22 3.14 -13.05
CA PHE A 467 -12.25 1.68 -12.86
C PHE A 467 -11.53 1.23 -11.60
N VAL A 468 -10.38 1.84 -11.26
CA VAL A 468 -9.71 1.58 -9.98
C VAL A 468 -10.67 1.89 -8.82
N LYS A 469 -11.28 3.08 -8.81
CA LYS A 469 -12.30 3.44 -7.80
C LYS A 469 -13.45 2.44 -7.75
N PHE A 470 -13.97 2.02 -8.90
CA PHE A 470 -15.08 1.07 -8.98
C PHE A 470 -14.71 -0.29 -8.39
N PHE A 471 -13.59 -0.87 -8.80
CA PHE A 471 -13.15 -2.17 -8.29
C PHE A 471 -12.81 -2.14 -6.82
N GLU A 472 -12.16 -1.08 -6.33
CA GLU A 472 -11.90 -0.93 -4.90
C GLU A 472 -13.20 -0.88 -4.08
N ASN A 473 -14.25 -0.22 -4.58
CA ASN A 473 -15.57 -0.23 -3.94
C ASN A 473 -16.20 -1.63 -3.99
N LEU A 474 -16.21 -2.25 -5.17
CA LEU A 474 -16.79 -3.58 -5.36
C LEU A 474 -16.08 -4.62 -4.49
N TYR A 475 -14.76 -4.66 -4.51
CA TYR A 475 -13.97 -5.63 -3.76
C TYR A 475 -13.94 -5.35 -2.27
N ALA A 476 -14.02 -4.09 -1.82
CA ALA A 476 -14.28 -3.82 -0.40
C ALA A 476 -15.63 -4.41 0.05
N ALA A 477 -16.66 -4.35 -0.79
CA ALA A 477 -17.94 -4.99 -0.50
C ALA A 477 -17.86 -6.53 -0.57
N VAL A 478 -17.30 -7.10 -1.65
CA VAL A 478 -17.14 -8.56 -1.83
C VAL A 478 -16.34 -9.18 -0.68
N ASN A 479 -15.22 -8.54 -0.30
CA ASN A 479 -14.41 -8.94 0.85
C ASN A 479 -15.09 -8.63 2.19
N SER A 480 -16.28 -8.04 2.23
CA SER A 480 -17.07 -7.89 3.46
C SER A 480 -18.23 -8.89 3.50
N LEU A 481 -18.79 -9.24 2.33
CA LEU A 481 -19.68 -10.40 2.17
C LEU A 481 -18.95 -11.71 2.45
N HIS A 482 -17.65 -11.75 2.09
CA HIS A 482 -16.76 -12.90 2.22
C HIS A 482 -17.13 -14.09 1.33
N THR A 483 -17.53 -13.77 0.10
CA THR A 483 -17.48 -14.72 -1.01
C THR A 483 -16.12 -14.63 -1.71
N CYS A 484 -15.67 -15.72 -2.33
CA CYS A 484 -14.42 -15.74 -3.09
C CYS A 484 -14.41 -14.64 -4.16
N GLN A 485 -13.37 -13.82 -4.20
CA GLN A 485 -13.25 -12.72 -5.16
C GLN A 485 -13.25 -13.20 -6.62
N PHE A 486 -12.83 -14.44 -6.90
CA PHE A 486 -12.91 -15.04 -8.25
C PHE A 486 -14.34 -15.18 -8.77
N THR A 487 -15.36 -15.18 -7.91
CA THR A 487 -16.75 -15.12 -8.38
C THR A 487 -17.06 -13.83 -9.14
N ALA A 488 -16.26 -12.78 -8.97
CA ALA A 488 -16.43 -11.53 -9.71
C ALA A 488 -16.23 -11.68 -11.22
N TYR A 489 -15.37 -12.59 -11.69
CA TYR A 489 -15.24 -12.87 -13.12
C TYR A 489 -16.57 -13.31 -13.70
N ALA A 490 -17.18 -14.35 -13.12
CA ALA A 490 -18.50 -14.81 -13.52
C ALA A 490 -19.60 -13.76 -13.29
N TYR A 491 -19.64 -13.14 -12.12
CA TYR A 491 -20.77 -12.29 -11.72
C TYR A 491 -20.80 -10.94 -12.44
N VAL A 492 -19.67 -10.46 -12.94
CA VAL A 492 -19.58 -9.22 -13.72
C VAL A 492 -19.67 -9.48 -15.23
N LEU A 493 -19.16 -10.62 -15.73
CA LEU A 493 -19.06 -10.88 -17.16
C LEU A 493 -20.25 -11.65 -17.76
N GLU A 494 -20.92 -12.51 -16.98
CA GLU A 494 -22.07 -13.28 -17.46
C GLU A 494 -23.43 -12.53 -17.52
N PRO A 495 -23.65 -11.39 -16.86
CA PRO A 495 -24.85 -10.60 -17.09
C PRO A 495 -25.04 -10.25 -18.58
N PRO A 496 -26.29 -10.28 -19.11
CA PRO A 496 -26.56 -10.18 -20.55
C PRO A 496 -25.91 -8.97 -21.24
N ILE A 497 -25.91 -7.80 -20.59
CA ILE A 497 -25.33 -6.58 -21.14
C ILE A 497 -23.83 -6.77 -21.43
N VAL A 498 -23.08 -7.39 -20.52
CA VAL A 498 -21.64 -7.60 -20.74
C VAL A 498 -21.40 -8.79 -21.66
N LYS A 499 -22.15 -9.88 -21.49
CA LYS A 499 -21.96 -11.12 -22.25
C LYS A 499 -22.24 -10.98 -23.75
N TYR A 500 -23.30 -10.26 -24.12
CA TYR A 500 -23.77 -10.20 -25.50
C TYR A 500 -23.36 -8.92 -26.24
N THR A 501 -22.80 -7.92 -25.57
CA THR A 501 -22.30 -6.72 -26.25
C THR A 501 -20.99 -7.06 -26.97
N PRO A 502 -20.84 -6.71 -28.26
CA PRO A 502 -19.60 -6.93 -29.00
C PRO A 502 -18.39 -6.30 -28.29
N LYS A 503 -17.27 -7.04 -28.25
CA LYS A 503 -16.04 -6.64 -27.54
C LYS A 503 -15.54 -5.25 -27.93
N TRP A 504 -15.60 -4.88 -29.22
CA TRP A 504 -15.15 -3.57 -29.70
C TRP A 504 -16.02 -2.43 -29.14
N LEU A 505 -17.34 -2.65 -29.02
CA LEU A 505 -18.28 -1.67 -28.46
C LEU A 505 -18.12 -1.57 -26.93
N LEU A 506 -17.90 -2.69 -26.25
CA LEU A 506 -17.51 -2.68 -24.82
C LEU A 506 -16.20 -1.92 -24.62
N GLY A 507 -15.19 -2.19 -25.43
CA GLY A 507 -13.90 -1.48 -25.37
C GLY A 507 -14.07 0.02 -25.55
N LEU A 508 -14.84 0.45 -26.55
CA LEU A 508 -15.13 1.87 -26.80
C LEU A 508 -15.89 2.49 -25.62
N THR A 509 -16.98 1.88 -25.18
CA THR A 509 -17.80 2.43 -24.09
C THR A 509 -17.04 2.48 -22.76
N MET A 510 -16.29 1.43 -22.41
CA MET A 510 -15.47 1.41 -21.19
C MET A 510 -14.34 2.44 -21.26
N GLN A 511 -13.68 2.58 -22.41
CA GLN A 511 -12.53 3.48 -22.55
C GLN A 511 -12.94 4.96 -22.59
N TYR A 512 -14.05 5.31 -23.26
CA TYR A 512 -14.44 6.70 -23.54
C TYR A 512 -15.62 7.18 -22.69
N LEU A 513 -16.53 6.28 -22.29
CA LEU A 513 -17.70 6.57 -21.47
C LEU A 513 -17.72 5.73 -20.18
N PRO A 514 -16.64 5.72 -19.37
CA PRO A 514 -16.50 4.82 -18.21
C PRO A 514 -17.62 5.00 -17.17
N GLY A 515 -18.19 6.20 -17.03
CA GLY A 515 -19.32 6.44 -16.13
C GLY A 515 -20.58 5.69 -16.54
N VAL A 516 -20.90 5.68 -17.84
CA VAL A 516 -22.04 4.93 -18.40
C VAL A 516 -21.78 3.43 -18.33
N ALA A 517 -20.57 2.98 -18.70
CA ALA A 517 -20.20 1.58 -18.62
C ALA A 517 -20.35 1.03 -17.19
N ILE A 518 -19.83 1.73 -16.18
CA ILE A 518 -19.98 1.35 -14.76
C ILE A 518 -21.44 1.37 -14.33
N MET A 519 -22.23 2.34 -14.79
CA MET A 519 -23.66 2.44 -14.47
C MET A 519 -24.46 1.23 -14.97
N LEU A 520 -24.09 0.67 -16.13
CA LEU A 520 -24.77 -0.47 -16.75
C LEU A 520 -24.30 -1.84 -16.21
N MET A 521 -23.25 -1.89 -15.38
CA MET A 521 -22.77 -3.15 -14.79
C MET A 521 -23.78 -3.69 -13.77
N ASP A 522 -24.25 -4.92 -14.00
CA ASP A 522 -25.10 -5.66 -13.06
C ASP A 522 -24.22 -6.48 -12.10
N VAL A 523 -24.12 -6.00 -10.85
CA VAL A 523 -23.49 -6.74 -9.74
C VAL A 523 -24.52 -7.14 -8.69
N SER A 524 -25.81 -7.15 -9.05
CA SER A 524 -26.92 -7.34 -8.14
C SER A 524 -26.93 -8.71 -7.48
N ILE A 525 -26.29 -9.71 -8.09
CA ILE A 525 -26.21 -11.08 -7.56
C ILE A 525 -25.58 -11.12 -6.15
N PHE A 526 -24.54 -10.32 -5.90
CA PHE A 526 -23.92 -10.20 -4.57
C PHE A 526 -24.92 -9.64 -3.55
N SER A 527 -25.60 -8.55 -3.88
CA SER A 527 -26.60 -7.93 -3.00
C SER A 527 -27.82 -8.83 -2.75
N LYS A 528 -28.25 -9.60 -3.77
CA LYS A 528 -29.37 -10.56 -3.68
C LYS A 528 -29.03 -11.72 -2.74
N LEU A 529 -27.83 -12.30 -2.87
CA LEU A 529 -27.34 -13.32 -1.95
C LEU A 529 -27.29 -12.77 -0.52
N TRP A 530 -26.65 -11.61 -0.32
CA TRP A 530 -26.53 -11.01 1.01
C TRP A 530 -27.89 -10.71 1.65
N ARG A 531 -28.83 -10.06 0.96
CA ARG A 531 -30.16 -9.75 1.52
C ARG A 531 -30.99 -11.01 1.78
N SER A 532 -30.81 -12.04 0.97
CA SER A 532 -31.55 -13.30 1.15
C SER A 532 -31.09 -14.07 2.38
N VAL A 533 -29.82 -13.90 2.78
CA VAL A 533 -29.28 -14.49 4.00
C VAL A 533 -29.64 -13.64 5.21
N THR A 534 -29.34 -12.35 5.20
CA THR A 534 -29.52 -11.47 6.37
C THR A 534 -30.97 -11.04 6.62
N GLY A 535 -31.83 -11.08 5.61
CA GLY A 535 -33.18 -10.49 5.67
C GLY A 535 -33.20 -8.95 5.55
N LEU A 536 -32.05 -8.29 5.58
CA LEU A 536 -31.93 -6.83 5.55
C LEU A 536 -32.00 -6.30 4.11
N ARG A 537 -32.70 -5.17 3.91
CA ARG A 537 -32.81 -4.55 2.58
C ARG A 537 -31.47 -3.95 2.15
N LEU A 538 -30.94 -4.42 1.02
CA LEU A 538 -29.75 -3.88 0.37
C LEU A 538 -29.84 -4.12 -1.15
N ASN A 539 -29.78 -3.06 -1.95
CA ASN A 539 -29.64 -3.16 -3.40
C ASN A 539 -28.16 -3.01 -3.83
N GLN A 540 -27.87 -3.19 -5.13
CA GLN A 540 -26.49 -3.14 -5.63
C GLN A 540 -25.80 -1.78 -5.42
N TRP A 541 -26.54 -0.68 -5.54
CA TRP A 541 -26.00 0.68 -5.38
C TRP A 541 -25.66 0.97 -3.93
N GLN A 542 -26.52 0.53 -3.01
CA GLN A 542 -26.28 0.60 -1.57
C GLN A 542 -25.09 -0.28 -1.17
N MET A 543 -24.96 -1.47 -1.77
CA MET A 543 -23.81 -2.35 -1.56
C MET A 543 -22.50 -1.71 -2.05
N LEU A 544 -22.49 -1.11 -3.25
CA LEU A 544 -21.33 -0.37 -3.76
C LEU A 544 -21.00 0.85 -2.90
N ARG A 545 -22.02 1.55 -2.36
CA ARG A 545 -21.82 2.65 -1.41
C ARG A 545 -21.24 2.16 -0.08
N ALA A 546 -21.66 0.99 0.42
CA ALA A 546 -21.06 0.36 1.59
C ALA A 546 -19.59 -0.01 1.33
N GLY A 547 -19.29 -0.58 0.16
CA GLY A 547 -17.91 -0.80 -0.28
C GLY A 547 -17.06 0.48 -0.32
N ALA A 548 -17.62 1.57 -0.87
CA ALA A 548 -16.97 2.87 -0.86
C ALA A 548 -16.71 3.40 0.56
N ARG A 549 -17.69 3.25 1.47
CA ARG A 549 -17.52 3.60 2.89
C ARG A 549 -16.39 2.81 3.54
N ILE A 550 -16.35 1.49 3.33
CA ILE A 550 -15.33 0.60 3.91
C ILE A 550 -13.94 0.99 3.40
N HIS A 551 -13.80 1.21 2.09
CA HIS A 551 -12.53 1.60 1.50
C HIS A 551 -12.05 2.98 2.02
N VAL A 552 -12.95 3.95 2.15
CA VAL A 552 -12.62 5.28 2.66
C VAL A 552 -12.33 5.24 4.17
N LEU A 553 -13.03 4.41 4.95
CA LEU A 553 -12.74 4.21 6.38
C LEU A 553 -11.33 3.68 6.58
N GLU A 554 -10.95 2.64 5.83
CA GLU A 554 -9.57 2.09 5.86
C GLU A 554 -8.55 3.15 5.44
N ARG A 555 -8.86 3.99 4.43
CA ARG A 555 -8.01 5.12 4.06
C ARG A 555 -7.86 6.13 5.19
N ILE A 556 -8.94 6.46 5.92
CA ILE A 556 -8.90 7.37 7.07
C ILE A 556 -8.01 6.82 8.18
N MET A 557 -8.16 5.54 8.52
CA MET A 557 -7.30 4.85 9.48
C MET A 557 -5.83 4.99 9.07
N ASN A 558 -5.53 4.72 7.81
CA ASN A 558 -4.17 4.79 7.28
C ASN A 558 -3.63 6.24 7.22
N THR A 559 -4.47 7.23 6.92
CA THR A 559 -4.06 8.65 7.00
C THR A 559 -3.80 9.07 8.45
N GLY A 560 -4.50 8.47 9.42
CA GLY A 560 -4.20 8.62 10.84
C GLY A 560 -2.81 8.12 11.20
N GLU A 561 -2.31 7.10 10.49
CA GLU A 561 -0.94 6.57 10.57
C GLU A 561 0.06 7.33 9.67
N GLY A 562 -0.33 8.47 9.09
CA GLY A 562 0.55 9.34 8.31
C GLY A 562 0.61 9.03 6.81
N ILE A 563 -0.21 8.12 6.29
CA ILE A 563 -0.30 7.87 4.84
C ILE A 563 -0.87 9.08 4.12
N SER A 564 -0.16 9.50 3.07
CA SER A 564 -0.55 10.62 2.22
C SER A 564 -0.08 10.37 0.78
N ARG A 565 -0.14 11.41 -0.06
CA ARG A 565 0.32 11.35 -1.46
C ARG A 565 1.76 10.84 -1.60
N LYS A 566 2.65 11.15 -0.66
CA LYS A 566 4.05 10.69 -0.70
C LYS A 566 4.18 9.16 -0.71
N ASP A 567 3.16 8.45 -0.21
CA ASP A 567 3.14 7.00 -0.07
C ASP A 567 2.34 6.32 -1.20
N ASP A 568 1.60 7.10 -2.00
CA ASP A 568 0.88 6.62 -3.18
C ASP A 568 1.78 6.67 -4.42
N ILE A 569 2.88 5.92 -4.36
CA ILE A 569 3.94 5.87 -5.38
C ILE A 569 4.09 4.48 -6.00
N LEU A 570 4.96 4.37 -7.00
CA LEU A 570 5.50 3.11 -7.50
C LEU A 570 7.03 3.12 -7.28
N PRO A 571 7.66 1.95 -7.12
CA PRO A 571 9.12 1.82 -7.18
C PRO A 571 9.70 2.53 -8.41
N ARG A 572 10.86 3.18 -8.25
CA ARG A 572 11.46 4.04 -9.28
C ARG A 572 11.59 3.31 -10.62
N ARG A 573 11.99 2.04 -10.61
CA ARG A 573 12.05 1.16 -11.78
C ARG A 573 10.84 1.29 -12.70
N PHE A 574 9.62 1.28 -12.18
CA PHE A 574 8.42 1.32 -13.02
C PHE A 574 8.12 2.69 -13.63
N LEU A 575 8.74 3.74 -13.09
CA LEU A 575 8.56 5.12 -13.54
C LEU A 575 9.60 5.51 -14.61
N VAL A 576 10.77 4.88 -14.60
CA VAL A 576 11.91 5.30 -15.45
C VAL A 576 12.51 4.20 -16.32
N GLU A 577 12.36 2.92 -15.97
CA GLU A 577 12.95 1.80 -16.72
C GLU A 577 11.88 1.06 -17.53
N GLY A 578 12.00 1.09 -18.86
CA GLY A 578 11.16 0.28 -19.75
C GLY A 578 11.57 -1.21 -19.76
N ARG A 579 10.62 -2.10 -20.07
CA ARG A 579 10.87 -3.55 -20.13
C ARG A 579 11.65 -3.96 -21.38
N GLY A 580 12.46 -5.03 -21.28
CA GLY A 580 13.10 -5.70 -22.41
C GLY A 580 12.12 -6.03 -23.55
N CYS A 581 11.02 -6.69 -23.19
CA CYS A 581 9.97 -7.18 -24.09
C CYS A 581 9.04 -6.10 -24.67
N ASP A 582 9.15 -4.83 -24.23
CA ASP A 582 8.39 -3.72 -24.81
C ASP A 582 9.31 -2.88 -25.70
N THR A 583 9.11 -2.96 -27.01
CA THR A 583 9.90 -2.23 -28.02
C THR A 583 9.84 -0.72 -27.83
N ARG A 584 8.76 -0.20 -27.23
CA ARG A 584 8.61 1.24 -26.95
C ARG A 584 9.11 1.64 -25.57
N LYS A 585 9.65 0.69 -24.78
CA LYS A 585 10.20 0.93 -23.43
C LYS A 585 9.27 1.75 -22.54
N ARG A 586 7.97 1.49 -22.58
CA ARG A 586 6.98 2.31 -21.85
C ARG A 586 7.15 2.16 -20.35
N THR A 587 6.97 3.26 -19.64
CA THR A 587 6.91 3.34 -18.17
C THR A 587 5.51 3.77 -17.73
N VAL A 588 5.23 3.73 -16.42
CA VAL A 588 3.90 4.07 -15.89
C VAL A 588 3.78 5.59 -15.66
N PRO A 589 2.86 6.30 -16.33
CA PRO A 589 2.63 7.73 -16.10
C PRO A 589 1.74 7.95 -14.86
N LEU A 590 2.30 7.71 -13.68
CA LEU A 590 1.52 7.64 -12.43
C LEU A 590 0.84 8.97 -12.05
N GLN A 591 1.56 10.10 -12.11
CA GLN A 591 1.07 11.40 -11.60
C GLN A 591 -0.29 11.84 -12.18
N PRO A 592 -0.50 11.87 -13.52
CA PRO A 592 -1.81 12.26 -14.07
C PRO A 592 -2.93 11.29 -13.69
N MET A 593 -2.62 10.00 -13.53
CA MET A 593 -3.60 9.00 -13.08
C MET A 593 -3.94 9.18 -11.60
N LEU A 594 -2.96 9.49 -10.76
CA LEU A 594 -3.13 9.73 -9.33
C LEU A 594 -3.97 10.99 -9.08
N ASP A 595 -3.72 12.07 -9.82
CA ASP A 595 -4.53 13.29 -9.73
C ASP A 595 -5.98 13.04 -10.15
N ALA A 596 -6.19 12.30 -11.24
CA ALA A 596 -7.51 11.89 -11.66
C ALA A 596 -8.21 11.02 -10.59
N TYR A 597 -7.46 10.13 -9.94
CA TYR A 597 -7.94 9.27 -8.87
C TYR A 597 -8.43 10.07 -7.66
N TYR A 598 -7.62 11.00 -7.15
CA TYR A 598 -8.03 11.85 -6.01
C TYR A 598 -9.28 12.68 -6.32
N ARG A 599 -9.37 13.26 -7.52
CA ARG A 599 -10.58 13.98 -7.95
C ARG A 599 -11.82 13.08 -7.95
N VAL A 600 -11.75 11.89 -8.54
CA VAL A 600 -12.93 11.00 -8.60
C VAL A 600 -13.27 10.39 -7.24
N ARG A 601 -12.29 10.24 -6.33
CA ARG A 601 -12.50 9.77 -4.96
C ARG A 601 -13.05 10.85 -4.03
N GLY A 602 -12.88 12.13 -4.37
CA GLY A 602 -13.18 13.24 -3.49
C GLY A 602 -12.15 13.36 -2.35
N TYR A 603 -10.88 13.11 -2.68
CA TYR A 603 -9.74 13.34 -1.82
C TYR A 603 -9.11 14.70 -2.15
N ASP A 604 -8.38 15.26 -1.19
CA ASP A 604 -7.60 16.48 -1.44
C ASP A 604 -6.31 16.18 -2.22
N ALA A 605 -5.50 17.21 -2.45
CA ALA A 605 -4.23 17.07 -3.17
C ALA A 605 -3.22 16.17 -2.47
N GLN A 606 -3.36 15.94 -1.16
CA GLN A 606 -2.51 15.06 -0.36
C GLN A 606 -3.07 13.63 -0.27
N GLY A 607 -4.14 13.32 -1.01
CA GLY A 607 -4.76 12.00 -0.98
C GLY A 607 -5.51 11.71 0.32
N ILE A 608 -5.91 12.74 1.06
CA ILE A 608 -6.70 12.63 2.29
C ILE A 608 -8.18 12.76 1.94
N PRO A 609 -9.05 11.85 2.43
CA PRO A 609 -10.50 11.98 2.22
C PRO A 609 -11.05 13.30 2.74
N THR A 610 -11.75 14.06 1.89
CA THR A 610 -12.30 15.36 2.30
C THR A 610 -13.45 15.19 3.30
N PRO A 611 -13.72 16.19 4.16
CA PRO A 611 -14.88 16.16 5.07
C PRO A 611 -16.22 15.97 4.34
N LYS A 612 -16.34 16.50 3.12
CA LYS A 612 -17.52 16.30 2.26
C LYS A 612 -17.71 14.82 1.90
N THR A 613 -16.62 14.13 1.52
CA THR A 613 -16.64 12.69 1.22
C THR A 613 -16.99 11.88 2.47
N CYS A 614 -16.40 12.21 3.62
CA CYS A 614 -16.68 11.52 4.89
C CYS A 614 -18.15 11.64 5.30
N ARG A 615 -18.71 12.87 5.32
CA ARG A 615 -20.14 13.10 5.58
C ARG A 615 -21.03 12.41 4.55
N GLY A 616 -20.67 12.47 3.27
CA GLY A 616 -21.39 11.80 2.20
C GLY A 616 -21.46 10.28 2.39
N LEU A 617 -20.42 9.66 2.96
CA LEU A 617 -20.43 8.23 3.25
C LEU A 617 -20.97 7.90 4.65
N GLY A 618 -21.24 8.90 5.49
CA GLY A 618 -21.61 8.73 6.89
C GLY A 618 -20.46 8.09 7.66
N ILE A 619 -19.27 8.68 7.59
CA ILE A 619 -18.11 8.29 8.39
C ILE A 619 -17.83 9.44 9.36
N ASP A 620 -17.88 9.15 10.65
CA ASP A 620 -17.50 10.07 11.70
C ASP A 620 -15.97 9.99 11.85
N ALA A 621 -15.27 10.82 11.07
CA ALA A 621 -13.83 10.86 11.08
C ALA A 621 -13.35 11.39 12.45
N LYS A 622 -12.72 10.52 13.24
CA LYS A 622 -11.95 10.91 14.43
C LYS A 622 -10.90 11.89 13.94
N SER A 623 -10.95 13.14 14.41
CA SER A 623 -10.07 14.22 13.94
C SER A 623 -8.63 13.99 14.42
N GLN A 624 -7.93 13.01 13.86
CA GLN A 624 -6.66 12.53 14.39
C GLN A 624 -5.76 12.09 13.24
N ILE A 625 -5.18 13.05 12.52
CA ILE A 625 -3.83 12.83 12.01
C ILE A 625 -2.99 12.61 13.27
N ALA A 626 -2.25 11.51 13.38
CA ALA A 626 -1.29 11.36 14.47
C ALA A 626 -0.38 12.59 14.44
N THR A 627 -0.60 13.52 15.36
CA THR A 627 0.22 14.71 15.50
C THR A 627 1.54 14.21 16.04
N ASP A 628 2.54 14.06 15.17
CA ASP A 628 3.91 14.24 15.63
C ASP A 628 3.90 15.56 16.41
N PRO A 629 4.29 15.58 17.70
CA PRO A 629 4.29 16.81 18.50
C PRO A 629 5.11 17.95 17.85
N ARG A 630 5.95 17.64 16.84
CA ARG A 630 6.72 18.61 16.04
C ARG A 630 5.97 19.18 14.83
N MET A 631 4.83 18.63 14.45
CA MET A 631 4.07 19.02 13.25
C MET A 631 2.80 19.81 13.60
N GLY A 632 2.98 21.08 14.00
CA GLY A 632 1.88 22.05 14.05
C GLY A 632 1.23 22.22 12.67
N HIS A 633 -0.10 22.37 12.63
CA HIS A 633 -0.91 22.50 11.42
C HIS A 633 -0.30 23.44 10.37
N PHE A 634 0.14 22.87 9.25
CA PHE A 634 0.80 23.61 8.18
C PHE A 634 -0.21 24.30 7.27
N ARG A 635 -0.01 25.60 7.02
CA ARG A 635 -0.69 26.32 5.96
C ARG A 635 -0.08 25.90 4.61
N MET A 636 -0.77 25.03 3.87
CA MET A 636 -0.42 24.73 2.48
C MET A 636 -0.62 25.97 1.62
N VAL A 637 0.34 26.25 0.76
CA VAL A 637 0.33 27.43 -0.10
C VAL A 637 0.39 26.96 -1.55
N SER A 638 -0.74 27.07 -2.23
CA SER A 638 -0.91 26.65 -3.62
C SER A 638 -0.22 27.61 -4.59
N PRO A 639 0.21 27.16 -5.78
CA PRO A 639 0.75 28.05 -6.81
C PRO A 639 -0.27 29.14 -7.19
N GLY A 640 0.09 30.40 -6.96
CA GLY A 640 -0.70 31.58 -7.34
C GLY A 640 0.01 32.41 -8.41
N GLY A 641 -0.73 32.85 -9.42
CA GLY A 641 -0.20 33.61 -10.58
C GLY A 641 -0.50 35.10 -10.57
N LYS A 642 -0.72 35.73 -9.41
CA LYS A 642 -1.19 37.13 -9.37
C LYS A 642 -0.08 38.12 -9.85
N PRO A 643 -0.34 38.97 -10.85
CA PRO A 643 0.66 39.87 -11.44
C PRO A 643 1.23 40.89 -10.45
N PHE A 644 0.42 41.39 -9.51
CA PHE A 644 0.89 42.30 -8.44
C PHE A 644 2.00 41.68 -7.57
N LYS A 645 1.86 40.39 -7.21
CA LYS A 645 2.87 39.69 -6.40
C LYS A 645 4.18 39.54 -7.14
N ARG A 646 4.13 39.32 -8.46
CA ARG A 646 5.34 39.30 -9.31
C ARG A 646 6.04 40.66 -9.33
N ALA A 647 5.29 41.74 -9.51
CA ALA A 647 5.86 43.09 -9.51
C ALA A 647 6.51 43.44 -8.16
N TYR A 648 5.84 43.13 -7.04
CA TYR A 648 6.40 43.31 -5.70
C TYR A 648 7.71 42.53 -5.51
N LEU A 649 7.72 41.25 -5.88
CA LEU A 649 8.91 40.41 -5.76
C LEU A 649 10.07 40.90 -6.64
N ALA A 650 9.79 41.40 -7.84
CA ALA A 650 10.80 41.98 -8.72
C ALA A 650 11.47 43.21 -8.09
N ILE A 651 10.68 44.11 -7.50
CA ILE A 651 11.18 45.30 -6.80
C ILE A 651 12.01 44.89 -5.57
N MET A 652 11.56 43.90 -4.80
CA MET A 652 12.29 43.40 -3.64
C MET A 652 13.62 42.76 -4.00
N LEU A 653 13.64 41.89 -5.01
CA LEU A 653 14.87 41.23 -5.47
C LEU A 653 15.86 42.24 -6.07
N LEU A 654 15.37 43.28 -6.76
CA LEU A 654 16.20 44.40 -7.21
C LEU A 654 16.84 45.15 -6.03
N ALA A 655 16.04 45.51 -5.03
CA ALA A 655 16.49 46.25 -3.86
C ALA A 655 17.52 45.44 -3.04
N VAL A 656 17.24 44.16 -2.79
CA VAL A 656 18.15 43.27 -2.06
C VAL A 656 19.46 43.08 -2.83
N GLY A 657 19.41 42.84 -4.15
CA GLY A 657 20.61 42.68 -4.97
C GLY A 657 21.53 43.90 -4.93
N ARG A 658 20.96 45.11 -5.07
CA ARG A 658 21.72 46.36 -4.95
C ARG A 658 22.23 46.63 -3.55
N ALA A 659 21.45 46.29 -2.52
CA ALA A 659 21.85 46.45 -1.13
C ALA A 659 23.04 45.57 -0.76
N ILE A 660 23.11 44.34 -1.30
CA ILE A 660 24.25 43.45 -1.12
C ILE A 660 25.53 44.08 -1.70
N GLN A 661 25.44 44.62 -2.93
CA GLN A 661 26.56 45.37 -3.54
C GLN A 661 26.97 46.55 -2.65
N ALA A 662 26.03 47.39 -2.23
CA ALA A 662 26.32 48.55 -1.39
C ALA A 662 26.93 48.15 -0.03
N ALA A 663 26.38 47.13 0.63
CA ALA A 663 26.83 46.65 1.93
C ALA A 663 28.26 46.09 1.88
N SER A 664 28.64 45.41 0.79
CA SER A 664 30.02 44.92 0.59
C SER A 664 31.08 46.05 0.57
N ARG A 665 30.68 47.28 0.23
CA ARG A 665 31.55 48.47 0.19
C ARG A 665 31.53 49.27 1.50
N VAL A 666 30.43 49.16 2.25
CA VAL A 666 30.20 49.96 3.46
C VAL A 666 30.65 49.22 4.73
N ASP A 667 30.38 47.92 4.81
CA ASP A 667 30.56 47.14 6.03
C ASP A 667 31.69 46.11 5.90
N ARG A 668 32.62 46.14 6.86
CA ARG A 668 33.82 45.27 6.86
C ARG A 668 33.47 43.79 7.07
N GLU A 669 32.43 43.45 7.82
CA GLU A 669 32.06 42.04 8.03
C GLU A 669 31.33 41.46 6.82
N VAL A 670 30.48 42.25 6.17
CA VAL A 670 29.88 41.85 4.89
C VAL A 670 30.98 41.61 3.84
N ARG A 671 31.98 42.49 3.77
CA ARG A 671 33.15 42.29 2.89
C ARG A 671 33.92 41.01 3.23
N ARG A 672 34.23 40.76 4.51
CA ARG A 672 34.91 39.54 4.95
C ARG A 672 34.15 38.27 4.59
N ALA A 673 32.82 38.29 4.64
CA ALA A 673 32.00 37.15 4.22
C ALA A 673 32.04 36.91 2.71
N PHE A 674 32.25 37.95 1.90
CA PHE A 674 32.53 37.80 0.47
C PHE A 674 33.96 37.35 0.18
N ASP A 675 34.92 37.67 1.05
CA ASP A 675 36.31 37.24 0.91
C ASP A 675 36.45 35.71 1.04
N THR A 676 35.54 35.03 1.76
CA THR A 676 35.51 33.55 1.83
C THR A 676 34.92 32.89 0.58
N ILE A 677 34.35 33.66 -0.35
CA ILE A 677 33.82 33.17 -1.62
C ILE A 677 34.90 33.36 -2.70
N PRO A 678 35.13 32.38 -3.60
CA PRO A 678 36.11 32.49 -4.68
C PRO A 678 35.88 33.71 -5.58
N ASP A 679 36.97 34.25 -6.14
CA ASP A 679 36.89 35.31 -7.13
C ASP A 679 36.32 34.76 -8.45
N GLY A 680 35.43 35.53 -9.09
CA GLY A 680 34.66 35.07 -10.25
C GLY A 680 33.31 34.41 -9.91
N PHE A 681 33.03 34.17 -8.63
CA PHE A 681 31.81 33.49 -8.19
C PHE A 681 30.54 34.33 -8.39
N THR A 682 29.48 33.69 -8.89
CA THR A 682 28.17 34.29 -9.14
C THR A 682 27.07 33.47 -8.48
N PHE A 683 26.17 34.14 -7.75
CA PHE A 683 24.97 33.49 -7.22
C PHE A 683 23.69 34.19 -7.65
N ALA A 684 22.60 33.41 -7.71
CA ALA A 684 21.27 33.89 -8.02
C ALA A 684 20.24 33.48 -6.96
N LEU A 685 19.34 34.39 -6.62
CA LEU A 685 18.10 34.09 -5.89
C LEU A 685 16.93 34.28 -6.86
N ALA A 686 16.20 33.21 -7.17
CA ALA A 686 15.16 33.19 -8.20
C ALA A 686 13.83 32.64 -7.68
N VAL A 687 12.73 32.96 -8.37
CA VAL A 687 11.39 32.42 -8.09
C VAL A 687 10.92 31.59 -9.29
N ALA A 688 10.58 30.31 -9.08
CA ALA A 688 10.07 29.42 -10.11
C ALA A 688 8.55 29.60 -10.36
N PRO A 689 8.01 29.11 -11.50
CA PRO A 689 8.73 28.57 -12.67
C PRO A 689 9.24 29.65 -13.65
N GLN A 690 8.66 30.86 -13.62
CA GLN A 690 9.04 32.02 -14.44
C GLN A 690 8.83 33.31 -13.63
N GLY A 691 9.45 33.37 -12.46
CA GLY A 691 9.36 34.51 -11.56
C GLY A 691 10.60 35.39 -11.62
N PRO A 692 10.58 36.53 -10.92
CA PRO A 692 11.73 37.44 -10.88
C PRO A 692 12.93 36.77 -10.21
N ALA A 693 14.14 37.24 -10.55
CA ALA A 693 15.38 36.81 -9.92
C ALA A 693 16.26 38.02 -9.58
N MET A 694 17.32 37.78 -8.81
CA MET A 694 18.45 38.68 -8.66
C MET A 694 19.74 37.91 -8.83
N VAL A 695 20.73 38.51 -9.48
CA VAL A 695 22.05 37.91 -9.71
C VAL A 695 23.12 38.84 -9.15
N VAL A 696 24.02 38.30 -8.34
CA VAL A 696 25.15 39.02 -7.74
C VAL A 696 26.43 38.22 -8.01
N GLY A 697 27.47 38.92 -8.46
CA GLY A 697 28.77 38.30 -8.73
C GLY A 697 29.92 39.04 -8.06
N LYS A 698 30.98 38.29 -7.74
CA LYS A 698 32.29 38.78 -7.29
C LYS A 698 33.25 38.71 -8.47
N ASN A 699 33.75 39.85 -8.95
CA ASN A 699 34.68 39.85 -10.08
C ASN A 699 36.08 39.34 -9.69
N ARG A 700 36.96 39.14 -10.68
CA ARG A 700 38.35 38.69 -10.45
C ARG A 700 39.22 39.67 -9.66
N ALA A 701 38.77 40.90 -9.45
CA ALA A 701 39.42 41.90 -8.60
C ALA A 701 38.83 41.94 -7.17
N GLY A 702 38.00 40.95 -6.81
CA GLY A 702 37.35 40.84 -5.51
C GLY A 702 36.18 41.80 -5.26
N GLN A 703 35.73 42.54 -6.28
CA GLN A 703 34.63 43.51 -6.15
C GLN A 703 33.28 42.84 -6.40
N VAL A 704 32.33 43.07 -5.49
CA VAL A 704 30.95 42.58 -5.60
C VAL A 704 30.10 43.53 -6.43
N LYS A 705 29.31 42.98 -7.37
CA LYS A 705 28.43 43.74 -8.25
C LYS A 705 27.09 43.03 -8.45
N TYR A 706 26.00 43.79 -8.43
CA TYR A 706 24.68 43.35 -8.87
C TYR A 706 24.64 43.31 -10.40
N LEU A 707 24.31 42.14 -10.95
CA LEU A 707 24.40 41.86 -12.38
C LEU A 707 23.03 41.92 -13.08
N GLY A 708 21.94 42.14 -12.34
CA GLY A 708 20.58 42.29 -12.89
C GLY A 708 19.57 41.27 -12.36
N GLY A 709 18.37 41.31 -12.93
CA GLY A 709 17.22 40.49 -12.53
C GLY A 709 16.97 39.24 -13.37
N ASP A 710 17.83 38.99 -14.36
CA ASP A 710 17.79 37.82 -15.24
C ASP A 710 19.17 37.15 -15.25
N PRO A 711 19.26 35.84 -14.92
CA PRO A 711 20.49 35.09 -15.12
C PRO A 711 20.91 34.98 -16.59
N GLY A 712 19.99 35.05 -17.57
CA GLY A 712 20.30 34.90 -18.99
C GLY A 712 21.10 33.62 -19.29
N GLU A 713 22.09 33.71 -20.17
CA GLU A 713 23.06 32.63 -20.48
C GLU A 713 24.25 32.57 -19.51
N ARG A 714 24.25 33.34 -18.42
CA ARG A 714 25.39 33.40 -17.51
C ARG A 714 25.50 32.10 -16.71
N PHE A 715 26.73 31.60 -16.58
CA PHE A 715 27.04 30.55 -15.61
C PHE A 715 26.81 31.11 -14.19
N VAL A 716 26.03 30.39 -13.38
CA VAL A 716 25.73 30.76 -12.00
C VAL A 716 26.22 29.63 -11.10
N ASP A 717 27.24 29.89 -10.30
CA ASP A 717 27.90 28.91 -9.41
C ASP A 717 26.98 28.44 -8.27
N LEU A 718 26.05 29.29 -7.84
CA LEU A 718 25.05 28.95 -6.81
C LEU A 718 23.67 29.54 -7.14
N ARG A 719 22.66 28.68 -7.21
CA ARG A 719 21.28 29.08 -7.47
C ARG A 719 20.37 28.67 -6.31
N LEU A 720 19.80 29.68 -5.65
CA LEU A 720 18.75 29.55 -4.64
C LEU A 720 17.40 29.81 -5.31
N THR A 721 16.56 28.80 -5.47
CA THR A 721 15.27 28.91 -6.18
C THR A 721 14.08 28.70 -5.26
N ILE A 722 13.22 29.69 -5.10
CA ILE A 722 11.96 29.58 -4.38
C ILE A 722 10.91 28.95 -5.31
N LYS A 723 10.28 27.85 -4.89
CA LYS A 723 9.48 26.98 -5.77
C LYS A 723 8.24 27.64 -6.38
N ASN A 724 7.69 28.68 -5.75
CA ASN A 724 6.55 29.44 -6.30
C ASN A 724 6.44 30.86 -5.69
N ILE A 725 5.64 31.70 -6.35
CA ILE A 725 5.41 33.11 -5.97
C ILE A 725 4.82 33.26 -4.57
N GLU A 726 3.93 32.38 -4.16
CA GLU A 726 3.27 32.49 -2.86
C GLU A 726 4.22 32.14 -1.71
N ALA A 727 5.08 31.14 -1.91
CA ALA A 727 6.20 30.88 -1.01
C ALA A 727 7.14 32.09 -0.93
N ALA A 728 7.48 32.70 -2.07
CA ALA A 728 8.32 33.89 -2.09
C ALA A 728 7.69 35.05 -1.32
N ILE A 729 6.38 35.27 -1.42
CA ILE A 729 5.68 36.29 -0.64
C ILE A 729 5.83 36.04 0.87
N LEU A 730 5.80 34.79 1.34
CA LEU A 730 5.97 34.51 2.77
C LEU A 730 7.36 34.90 3.27
N LEU A 731 8.40 34.65 2.47
CA LEU A 731 9.76 35.08 2.79
C LEU A 731 9.88 36.61 2.74
N PHE A 732 9.48 37.24 1.63
CA PHE A 732 9.63 38.68 1.40
C PHE A 732 8.61 39.56 2.15
N THR A 733 7.70 38.96 2.93
CA THR A 733 6.85 39.66 3.92
C THR A 733 7.17 39.22 5.35
N PHE A 734 8.28 38.50 5.55
CA PHE A 734 8.78 38.06 6.85
C PHE A 734 7.79 37.21 7.65
N GLN A 735 6.87 36.53 6.96
CA GLN A 735 6.00 35.52 7.56
C GLN A 735 6.76 34.20 7.76
N GLU A 736 7.86 34.00 7.02
CA GLU A 736 8.76 32.85 7.17
C GLU A 736 10.23 33.24 6.96
N SER A 737 11.13 32.62 7.71
CA SER A 737 12.57 32.75 7.51
C SER A 737 13.06 31.85 6.36
N THR A 738 14.23 32.17 5.80
CA THR A 738 14.92 31.36 4.78
C THR A 738 15.16 29.92 5.27
N VAL A 739 15.55 29.74 6.54
CA VAL A 739 15.76 28.41 7.15
C VAL A 739 14.46 27.62 7.22
N THR A 740 13.37 28.29 7.62
CA THR A 740 12.03 27.68 7.66
C THR A 740 11.55 27.31 6.26
N ALA A 741 11.82 28.14 5.25
CA ALA A 741 11.46 27.87 3.87
C ALA A 741 12.20 26.65 3.30
N VAL A 742 13.50 26.50 3.60
CA VAL A 742 14.29 25.32 3.23
C VAL A 742 13.75 24.07 3.92
N ALA A 743 13.52 24.12 5.24
CA ALA A 743 12.97 22.99 6.01
C ALA A 743 11.56 22.57 5.55
N ARG A 744 10.79 23.51 4.97
CA ARG A 744 9.44 23.28 4.44
C ARG A 744 9.43 22.95 2.94
N ASP A 745 10.58 22.61 2.36
CA ASP A 745 10.73 22.23 0.95
C ASP A 745 10.22 23.31 -0.03
N ARG A 746 10.37 24.59 0.32
CA ARG A 746 9.94 25.74 -0.49
C ARG A 746 11.07 26.38 -1.28
N MET A 747 12.31 26.00 -0.99
CA MET A 747 13.51 26.44 -1.70
C MET A 747 14.31 25.25 -2.19
N ILE A 748 14.90 25.40 -3.38
CA ILE A 748 15.85 24.48 -4.00
C ILE A 748 17.20 25.19 -3.97
N VAL A 749 18.25 24.47 -3.56
CA VAL A 749 19.63 24.95 -3.59
C VAL A 749 20.38 24.10 -4.60
N ASP A 750 20.97 24.75 -5.60
CA ASP A 750 21.76 24.14 -6.66
C ASP A 750 23.13 24.80 -6.68
N GLY A 751 24.17 24.08 -6.23
CA GLY A 751 25.51 24.58 -5.96
C GLY A 751 26.09 24.06 -4.63
N ASP A 752 27.27 24.56 -4.25
CA ASP A 752 27.98 24.13 -3.05
C ASP A 752 27.31 24.61 -1.74
N ILE A 753 27.15 23.71 -0.76
CA ILE A 753 26.43 23.97 0.50
C ILE A 753 27.17 25.02 1.37
N PRO A 754 28.49 24.92 1.62
CA PRO A 754 29.26 25.98 2.27
C PRO A 754 29.07 27.36 1.63
N ALA A 755 29.08 27.45 0.31
CA ALA A 755 28.81 28.71 -0.40
C ALA A 755 27.36 29.20 -0.14
N ALA A 756 26.38 28.30 -0.16
CA ALA A 756 24.99 28.62 0.17
C ALA A 756 24.83 29.16 1.60
N CYS A 757 25.47 28.53 2.58
CA CYS A 757 25.47 29.01 3.96
C CYS A 757 26.11 30.39 4.11
N THR A 758 27.15 30.68 3.33
CA THR A 758 27.82 31.98 3.31
C THR A 758 26.91 33.06 2.71
N VAL A 759 26.25 32.76 1.58
CA VAL A 759 25.28 33.67 0.96
C VAL A 759 24.10 33.96 1.88
N VAL A 760 23.54 32.95 2.57
CA VAL A 760 22.47 33.16 3.55
C VAL A 760 22.94 34.06 4.70
N ARG A 761 24.18 33.88 5.19
CA ARG A 761 24.74 34.75 6.23
C ARG A 761 24.90 36.20 5.76
N ILE A 762 25.29 36.41 4.50
CA ILE A 762 25.37 37.74 3.89
C ILE A 762 23.98 38.38 3.83
N LEU A 763 22.96 37.62 3.40
CA LEU A 763 21.57 38.08 3.35
C LEU A 763 21.09 38.51 4.75
N ASP A 764 21.32 37.68 5.78
CA ASP A 764 20.96 38.00 7.16
C ASP A 764 21.61 39.31 7.64
N MET A 765 22.89 39.54 7.33
CA MET A 765 23.59 40.78 7.69
C MET A 765 23.01 42.00 6.96
N VAL A 766 22.73 41.87 5.66
CA VAL A 766 22.16 42.94 4.84
C VAL A 766 20.75 43.29 5.31
N GLU A 767 19.93 42.31 5.67
CA GLU A 767 18.57 42.52 6.19
C GLU A 767 18.53 43.35 7.48
N VAL A 768 19.54 43.20 8.36
CA VAL A 768 19.66 44.04 9.57
C VAL A 768 19.88 45.51 9.21
N PHE A 769 20.62 45.80 8.13
CA PHE A 769 20.73 47.16 7.60
C PHE A 769 19.45 47.62 6.92
N LEU A 770 18.77 46.75 6.17
CA LEU A 770 17.60 47.10 5.36
C LEU A 770 16.29 47.28 6.12
N LEU A 771 16.17 46.71 7.32
CA LEU A 771 14.88 46.64 8.01
C LEU A 771 14.92 47.32 9.39
N PRO A 772 13.83 47.99 9.82
CA PRO A 772 13.64 48.38 11.21
C PRO A 772 13.81 47.19 12.15
N ARG A 773 14.25 47.43 13.40
CA ARG A 773 14.56 46.35 14.36
C ARG A 773 13.42 45.34 14.52
N LEU A 774 12.18 45.82 14.54
CA LEU A 774 10.97 45.00 14.67
C LEU A 774 10.83 43.97 13.52
N LEU A 775 11.14 44.37 12.28
CA LEU A 775 11.01 43.50 11.11
C LEU A 775 12.24 42.59 10.95
N ALA A 776 13.45 43.12 11.16
CA ALA A 776 14.65 42.30 11.08
C ALA A 776 14.73 41.21 12.16
N SER A 777 14.08 41.38 13.33
CA SER A 777 13.97 40.30 14.32
C SER A 777 13.05 39.15 13.89
N LEU A 778 12.20 39.35 12.87
CA LEU A 778 11.38 38.29 12.28
C LEU A 778 12.13 37.56 11.17
N ALA A 779 13.00 38.27 10.45
CA ALA A 779 13.78 37.73 9.33
C ALA A 779 15.01 36.93 9.80
N VAL A 780 15.74 37.46 10.80
CA VAL A 780 17.04 36.93 11.24
C VAL A 780 16.93 36.22 12.58
N ARG A 781 17.49 35.00 12.69
CA ARG A 781 17.41 34.16 13.91
C ARG A 781 18.14 34.76 15.12
N ARG A 782 19.23 35.50 14.89
CA ARG A 782 20.00 36.19 15.94
C ARG A 782 20.26 37.63 15.52
N TYR A 783 19.48 38.56 16.06
CA TYR A 783 19.68 39.99 15.81
C TYR A 783 21.02 40.46 16.44
N PRO A 784 21.97 40.98 15.67
CA PRO A 784 23.29 41.31 16.19
C PRO A 784 23.28 42.59 17.06
N ARG A 785 24.13 42.62 18.07
CA ARG A 785 24.37 43.81 18.91
C ARG A 785 25.45 44.68 18.25
N TRP A 786 25.07 45.51 17.29
CA TRP A 786 25.98 46.45 16.63
C TRP A 786 25.99 47.83 17.33
N PRO A 787 27.16 48.51 17.40
CA PRO A 787 27.23 49.90 17.85
C PRO A 787 26.28 50.80 17.03
N PRO A 788 25.64 51.83 17.64
CA PRO A 788 24.71 52.71 16.93
C PRO A 788 25.30 53.35 15.68
N LEU A 789 26.57 53.76 15.72
CA LEU A 789 27.27 54.37 14.59
C LEU A 789 27.36 53.43 13.39
N ARG A 790 27.74 52.16 13.61
CA ARG A 790 27.80 51.13 12.57
C ARG A 790 26.41 50.88 11.99
N LYS A 791 25.40 50.77 12.86
CA LYS A 791 24.04 50.40 12.48
C LYS A 791 23.33 51.51 11.69
N TYR A 792 23.25 52.71 12.25
CA TYR A 792 22.49 53.81 11.65
C TYR A 792 23.29 54.53 10.56
N GLY A 793 24.59 54.75 10.77
CA GLY A 793 25.48 55.31 9.75
C GLY A 793 25.65 54.37 8.56
N GLY A 794 25.87 53.08 8.81
CA GLY A 794 25.95 52.06 7.76
C GLY A 794 24.64 51.94 6.98
N ARG A 795 23.48 51.94 7.66
CA ARG A 795 22.16 51.92 7.01
C ARG A 795 21.96 53.11 6.08
N LEU A 796 22.28 54.33 6.54
CA LEU A 796 22.14 55.54 5.73
C LEU A 796 23.01 55.45 4.45
N LEU A 797 24.26 55.04 4.60
CA LEU A 797 25.19 54.89 3.48
C LEU A 797 24.76 53.79 2.51
N ILE A 798 24.25 52.66 3.01
CA ILE A 798 23.75 51.56 2.19
C ILE A 798 22.50 52.00 1.42
N TYR A 799 21.57 52.72 2.04
CA TYR A 799 20.37 53.24 1.36
C TYR A 799 20.72 54.22 0.25
N LEU A 800 21.58 55.21 0.53
CA LEU A 800 22.03 56.18 -0.47
C LEU A 800 22.68 55.46 -1.67
N ARG A 801 23.54 54.48 -1.43
CA ARG A 801 24.20 53.69 -2.48
C ARG A 801 23.25 52.76 -3.24
N THR A 802 22.30 52.13 -2.55
CA THR A 802 21.29 51.25 -3.16
C THR A 802 20.39 52.02 -4.14
N VAL A 803 19.99 53.23 -3.78
CA VAL A 803 19.19 54.12 -4.64
C VAL A 803 20.04 54.67 -5.79
N ALA A 804 21.25 55.16 -5.51
CA ALA A 804 22.15 55.72 -6.51
C ALA A 804 22.71 54.68 -7.50
N GLY A 805 22.62 53.38 -7.19
CA GLY A 805 23.08 52.29 -8.06
C GLY A 805 24.60 52.08 -8.08
N PHE A 806 25.33 52.69 -7.15
CA PHE A 806 26.79 52.59 -7.03
C PHE A 806 27.23 51.67 -5.90
#